data_AF-A0AAD6TE21-F1
#
_entry.id   AF-A0AAD6TE21-F1
#
_cell.length_a   1.000
_cell.length_b   1.000
_cell.length_c   1.000
_cell.angle_alpha   90.00
_cell.angle_beta   90.00
_cell.angle_gamma   90.00
#
_symmetry.space_group_name_H-M   'P 1'
#
loop_
_entity.id
_entity.type
_entity.pdbx_description
1 polymer ?
#
loop_
_entity_poly.entity_id
_entity_poly.type
_entity_poly.pdbx_seq_one_letter_code
_entity_poly.pdbx_strand_id
1 'polypeptide(L)'
;MSTEFDPALPRPPLSEYTPIVMKTLRENQHLFKIVSPVNVEVFESLLVDHPNQPFVRSIIVGLREGFWPWADTQPGVYPDTYDLGDCPLKTEKKRQFVRDQRDAEIAAGRFSPSFGPDLLPGMYSMPIHAVPKPQSEKLRLVVNHKAGEFSLNSMIPREAIAGARLDTLKNLGDRLLALRRVHGPDTDLVVWKSDVSQAYRRLPMHPLWQVKQIVTIDGERHVDRCNNFGNRGAGRIWTSFMGLVNWIANRKGIPSKLYIDDTFSADLACNTSYYPPYKSSFPTPQTRTLQLWDRLGVNHEHPKQLSGEQIPVVGFDVNANAMTFTMPESKRAELLAAVEEFCRVPPGGRRHPLRKFQSLAGWMNWSFNVYFLLKPALSHIYAKMAGKTNGDAPIFVNQGVVNDLAWFSRHVRNSTGVHLLESLDWEPPDADIVAYCDASLKGLGIYFPLLGVGYQSKPPKAAPDNRIFYYEAFCICWCLHEISRLVTIWTDSSNTYDMFNSLRALPLYNEILKSSIDVLIDNDFKLRVVLLPGKKNVVADALSRWKNADAIAYHPTWTFIMTSQKMIELSRTSRQPAREAWTLDRLIHERSIVLGFAIDPSTSSTYTSALNSYITFCRMHNFSLEPTPETLSFFTVYMSHHIKPDSVDSYLSGICNQLEDHFPDVRKNRNSRLVAKTLAGCKRMRGTATKRKQPLSTHNLVTVVDWLKDRIARGVAAHDDYLFTTQLLTGFYALLRLGELTYPDKVALRNPRKVSQRISVSWRETGYGYFLPGHKADAFFEGNALMIEKLTGPADPSWFIARLRKFFPNSVAGQSMRAGGATRLAEAGALPHVIQAAGRWASDTFQIYIRKNPILLQGLIYGRPAFDGPPLRAPARI
;
A
#
# COMPACT_ATOMS: atom_id res chain seq x y z
N MET A 1 -15.43 17.52 18.64
CA MET A 1 -16.08 16.94 17.44
C MET A 1 -15.41 17.43 16.16
N SER A 2 -15.69 16.81 15.00
CA SER A 2 -15.05 17.18 13.71
C SER A 2 -15.24 18.67 13.36
N THR A 3 -16.42 19.20 13.65
CA THR A 3 -16.86 20.57 13.37
C THR A 3 -16.00 21.66 14.01
N GLU A 4 -15.35 21.39 15.14
CA GLU A 4 -14.46 22.34 15.83
C GLU A 4 -13.18 22.65 15.04
N PHE A 5 -12.80 21.78 14.09
CA PHE A 5 -11.55 21.90 13.33
C PHE A 5 -11.74 21.75 11.81
N ASP A 6 -12.94 21.39 11.35
CA ASP A 6 -13.24 21.27 9.92
C ASP A 6 -13.19 22.63 9.21
N PRO A 7 -12.60 22.70 8.00
CA PRO A 7 -12.55 23.94 7.23
C PRO A 7 -13.94 24.32 6.72
N ALA A 8 -14.19 25.63 6.60
CA ALA A 8 -15.43 26.16 6.04
C ALA A 8 -15.74 25.55 4.66
N LEU A 9 -17.02 25.25 4.43
CA LEU A 9 -17.48 24.75 3.14
C LEU A 9 -17.31 25.82 2.05
N PRO A 10 -16.99 25.44 0.81
CA PRO A 10 -16.68 26.39 -0.24
C PRO A 10 -17.92 27.14 -0.72
N ARG A 11 -17.66 28.33 -1.27
CA ARG A 11 -18.58 29.04 -2.16
C ARG A 11 -18.19 28.76 -3.61
N PRO A 12 -19.08 28.94 -4.59
CA PRO A 12 -18.68 28.93 -6.00
C PRO A 12 -17.65 30.04 -6.25
N PRO A 13 -16.48 29.74 -6.85
CA PRO A 13 -15.53 30.79 -7.23
C PRO A 13 -16.07 31.65 -8.37
N LEU A 14 -15.52 32.86 -8.55
CA LEU A 14 -15.98 33.83 -9.54
C LEU A 14 -15.98 33.29 -10.99
N SER A 15 -15.13 32.31 -11.29
CA SER A 15 -15.09 31.60 -12.58
C SER A 15 -16.41 30.89 -12.93
N GLU A 16 -17.18 30.45 -11.94
CA GLU A 16 -18.46 29.72 -12.14
C GLU A 16 -19.60 30.62 -12.63
N TYR A 17 -19.48 31.93 -12.49
CA TYR A 17 -20.50 32.92 -12.86
C TYR A 17 -20.44 33.25 -14.37
N THR A 18 -20.36 32.22 -15.21
CA THR A 18 -20.18 32.36 -16.66
C THR A 18 -21.37 33.07 -17.33
N PRO A 19 -21.16 33.82 -18.44
CA PRO A 19 -22.25 34.55 -19.11
C PRO A 19 -23.42 33.67 -19.54
N ILE A 20 -23.15 32.42 -19.94
CA ILE A 20 -24.16 31.45 -20.39
C ILE A 20 -25.02 30.93 -19.22
N VAL A 21 -24.40 30.52 -18.11
CA VAL A 21 -25.12 30.08 -16.90
C VAL A 21 -25.87 31.25 -16.27
N MET A 22 -25.25 32.42 -16.19
CA MET A 22 -25.89 33.63 -15.66
C MET A 22 -27.01 34.19 -16.56
N LYS A 23 -27.01 33.89 -17.87
CA LYS A 23 -28.17 34.13 -18.74
C LYS A 23 -29.32 33.18 -18.36
N THR A 24 -29.07 31.86 -18.38
CA THR A 24 -30.06 30.83 -18.08
C THR A 24 -30.71 31.01 -16.69
N LEU A 25 -29.92 31.33 -15.65
CA LEU A 25 -30.42 31.63 -14.31
C LEU A 25 -31.34 32.88 -14.28
N ARG A 26 -31.00 33.96 -14.99
CA ARG A 26 -31.79 35.20 -15.00
C ARG A 26 -33.10 35.06 -15.77
N GLU A 27 -33.09 34.31 -16.87
CA GLU A 27 -34.27 34.10 -17.72
C GLU A 27 -35.23 33.04 -17.14
N ASN A 28 -34.71 32.06 -16.39
CA ASN A 28 -35.48 30.90 -15.94
C ASN A 28 -35.53 30.77 -14.40
N GLN A 29 -35.57 31.90 -13.68
CA GLN A 29 -35.55 31.96 -12.21
C GLN A 29 -36.59 31.05 -11.53
N HIS A 30 -37.75 30.84 -12.17
CA HIS A 30 -38.81 29.97 -11.65
C HIS A 30 -38.40 28.48 -11.49
N LEU A 31 -37.38 28.03 -12.24
CA LEU A 31 -36.84 26.66 -12.14
C LEU A 31 -35.92 26.49 -10.93
N PHE A 32 -35.19 27.53 -10.51
CA PHE A 32 -34.16 27.44 -9.48
C PHE A 32 -34.65 27.97 -8.14
N LYS A 33 -34.57 27.16 -7.09
CA LYS A 33 -35.03 27.54 -5.74
C LYS A 33 -34.16 26.93 -4.65
N ILE A 34 -33.95 27.67 -3.57
CA ILE A 34 -33.42 27.11 -2.32
C ILE A 34 -34.58 26.45 -1.59
N VAL A 35 -34.44 25.15 -1.29
CA VAL A 35 -35.49 24.33 -0.67
C VAL A 35 -34.88 23.54 0.47
N SER A 36 -35.26 23.89 1.70
CA SER A 36 -34.91 23.16 2.92
C SER A 36 -36.07 23.21 3.90
N PRO A 37 -36.37 22.13 4.64
CA PRO A 37 -37.26 22.20 5.80
C PRO A 37 -36.54 22.70 7.07
N VAL A 38 -35.22 22.87 7.03
CA VAL A 38 -34.41 23.24 8.21
C VAL A 38 -34.75 24.67 8.65
N ASN A 39 -35.07 24.83 9.93
CA ASN A 39 -35.25 26.14 10.55
C ASN A 39 -33.87 26.79 10.78
N VAL A 40 -33.44 27.61 9.83
CA VAL A 40 -32.06 28.17 9.80
C VAL A 40 -31.84 29.15 10.95
N GLU A 41 -32.84 29.94 11.30
CA GLU A 41 -32.79 30.96 12.35
C GLU A 41 -32.61 30.29 13.73
N VAL A 42 -33.33 29.21 13.99
CA VAL A 42 -33.15 28.41 15.21
C VAL A 42 -31.82 27.66 15.19
N PHE A 43 -31.41 27.11 14.05
CA PHE A 43 -30.11 26.43 13.91
C PHE A 43 -28.93 27.39 14.18
N GLU A 44 -28.96 28.59 13.60
CA GLU A 44 -27.99 29.67 13.83
C GLU A 44 -27.97 30.12 15.30
N SER A 45 -29.14 30.35 15.91
CA SER A 45 -29.26 30.73 17.33
C SER A 45 -28.67 29.69 18.31
N LEU A 46 -28.62 28.42 17.91
CA LEU A 46 -28.11 27.30 18.71
C LEU A 46 -26.61 27.02 18.47
N LEU A 47 -25.94 27.81 17.63
CA LEU A 47 -24.53 27.67 17.26
C LEU A 47 -23.69 28.93 17.53
N VAL A 48 -24.25 29.93 18.21
CA VAL A 48 -23.57 31.20 18.54
C VAL A 48 -22.30 30.98 19.38
N ASP A 49 -22.28 29.98 20.26
CA ASP A 49 -21.14 29.62 21.11
C ASP A 49 -20.26 28.49 20.52
N HIS A 50 -20.50 28.06 19.28
CA HIS A 50 -19.63 27.09 18.60
C HIS A 50 -18.26 27.72 18.29
N PRO A 51 -17.12 27.10 18.68
CA PRO A 51 -15.81 27.75 18.61
C PRO A 51 -15.34 28.02 17.16
N ASN A 52 -15.68 27.14 16.23
CA ASN A 52 -15.39 27.32 14.81
C ASN A 52 -16.56 28.04 14.11
N GLN A 53 -16.64 29.35 14.32
CA GLN A 53 -17.62 30.23 13.67
C GLN A 53 -17.50 30.28 12.12
N PRO A 54 -16.30 30.27 11.50
CA PRO A 54 -16.18 30.23 10.03
C PRO A 54 -16.88 29.02 9.41
N PHE A 55 -16.73 27.83 10.01
CA PHE A 55 -17.44 26.63 9.57
C PHE A 55 -18.96 26.75 9.74
N VAL A 56 -19.45 27.16 10.91
CA VAL A 56 -20.88 27.38 11.17
C VAL A 56 -21.51 28.33 10.15
N ARG A 57 -20.87 29.48 9.90
CA ARG A 57 -21.33 30.46 8.91
C ARG A 57 -21.41 29.87 7.50
N SER A 58 -20.45 29.02 7.10
CA SER A 58 -20.49 28.34 5.79
C SER A 58 -21.67 27.36 5.66
N ILE A 59 -22.10 26.70 6.75
CA ILE A 59 -23.29 25.83 6.75
C ILE A 59 -24.56 26.67 6.68
N ILE A 60 -24.66 27.77 7.43
CA ILE A 60 -25.81 28.68 7.41
C ILE A 60 -25.99 29.32 6.02
N VAL A 61 -24.90 29.79 5.41
CA VAL A 61 -24.91 30.29 4.02
C VAL A 61 -25.29 29.18 3.04
N GLY A 62 -24.81 27.95 3.22
CA GLY A 62 -25.24 26.79 2.42
C GLY A 62 -26.72 26.42 2.58
N LEU A 63 -27.34 26.70 3.73
CA LEU A 63 -28.79 26.54 3.93
C LEU A 63 -29.60 27.68 3.31
N ARG A 64 -29.14 28.93 3.39
CA ARG A 64 -29.83 30.12 2.85
C ARG A 64 -29.67 30.32 1.34
N GLU A 65 -28.52 29.95 0.78
CA GLU A 65 -28.15 30.21 -0.62
C GLU A 65 -27.81 28.92 -1.40
N GLY A 66 -27.81 27.77 -0.75
CA GLY A 66 -27.48 26.47 -1.34
C GLY A 66 -26.00 26.12 -1.26
N PHE A 67 -25.71 24.83 -1.08
CA PHE A 67 -24.35 24.30 -0.95
C PHE A 67 -23.63 24.17 -2.30
N TRP A 68 -22.32 24.47 -2.32
CA TRP A 68 -21.42 24.18 -3.46
C TRP A 68 -20.61 22.90 -3.19
N PRO A 69 -20.57 21.91 -4.11
CA PRO A 69 -20.01 20.58 -3.81
C PRO A 69 -18.51 20.46 -4.12
N TRP A 70 -17.71 21.51 -3.86
CA TRP A 70 -16.28 21.59 -4.24
C TRP A 70 -16.03 21.35 -5.74
N ALA A 71 -16.96 21.75 -6.60
CA ALA A 71 -16.77 21.65 -8.04
C ALA A 71 -15.89 22.78 -8.59
N ASP A 72 -15.11 22.44 -9.60
CA ASP A 72 -14.63 23.31 -10.69
C ASP A 72 -15.32 22.77 -11.95
N THR A 73 -16.18 23.55 -12.60
CA THR A 73 -16.89 23.08 -13.81
C THR A 73 -16.18 23.42 -15.12
N GLN A 74 -14.98 24.00 -15.08
CA GLN A 74 -14.15 24.32 -16.24
C GLN A 74 -12.78 23.58 -16.27
N PRO A 75 -12.67 22.28 -15.89
CA PRO A 75 -11.40 21.57 -15.83
C PRO A 75 -10.91 21.15 -17.23
N GLY A 76 -10.36 22.11 -17.97
CA GLY A 76 -9.88 21.92 -19.34
C GLY A 76 -11.00 22.06 -20.38
N VAL A 77 -11.10 21.10 -21.30
CA VAL A 77 -12.11 21.13 -22.38
C VAL A 77 -13.36 20.39 -21.93
N TYR A 78 -14.29 21.12 -21.31
CA TYR A 78 -15.64 20.65 -20.99
C TYR A 78 -16.67 21.46 -21.81
N PRO A 79 -17.74 20.84 -22.33
CA PRO A 79 -18.80 21.57 -23.03
C PRO A 79 -19.67 22.36 -22.04
N ASP A 80 -20.23 23.50 -22.48
CA ASP A 80 -21.13 24.31 -21.63
C ASP A 80 -22.40 23.55 -21.24
N THR A 81 -23.04 22.91 -22.22
CA THR A 81 -24.23 22.07 -22.08
C THR A 81 -23.87 20.62 -22.38
N TYR A 82 -24.38 19.65 -21.60
CA TYR A 82 -24.13 18.22 -21.84
C TYR A 82 -25.33 17.35 -21.49
N ASP A 83 -25.67 16.40 -22.36
CA ASP A 83 -26.82 15.52 -22.18
C ASP A 83 -26.40 14.04 -22.22
N LEU A 84 -26.60 13.37 -21.09
CA LEU A 84 -26.64 11.91 -20.94
C LEU A 84 -27.91 11.48 -20.17
N GLY A 85 -28.93 12.32 -20.13
CA GLY A 85 -30.16 12.05 -19.38
C GLY A 85 -30.99 10.90 -19.97
N ASP A 86 -30.99 10.75 -21.30
CA ASP A 86 -31.75 9.70 -21.98
C ASP A 86 -31.08 8.32 -21.84
N CYS A 87 -31.53 7.57 -20.84
CA CYS A 87 -31.11 6.21 -20.54
C CYS A 87 -32.33 5.41 -20.04
N PRO A 88 -33.20 4.91 -20.94
CA PRO A 88 -34.49 4.35 -20.57
C PRO A 88 -34.38 3.14 -19.63
N LEU A 89 -35.13 3.19 -18.52
CA LEU A 89 -35.11 2.15 -17.49
C LEU A 89 -35.72 0.85 -18.02
N LYS A 90 -34.99 -0.27 -17.81
CA LYS A 90 -35.24 -1.57 -18.45
C LYS A 90 -36.58 -2.27 -18.11
N THR A 91 -37.32 -1.82 -17.09
CA THR A 91 -38.56 -2.50 -16.65
C THR A 91 -39.61 -1.49 -16.19
N GLU A 92 -40.90 -1.81 -16.38
CA GLU A 92 -42.00 -0.88 -16.03
C GLU A 92 -42.07 -0.60 -14.53
N LYS A 93 -41.87 -1.60 -13.66
CA LYS A 93 -41.76 -1.42 -12.19
C LYS A 93 -40.67 -0.40 -11.80
N LYS A 94 -39.65 -0.17 -12.64
CA LYS A 94 -38.63 0.86 -12.44
C LYS A 94 -39.01 2.21 -13.05
N ARG A 95 -39.67 2.23 -14.21
CA ARG A 95 -40.20 3.47 -14.82
C ARG A 95 -41.27 4.10 -13.93
N GLN A 96 -42.26 3.31 -13.50
CA GLN A 96 -43.33 3.78 -12.63
C GLN A 96 -42.79 4.32 -11.30
N PHE A 97 -41.91 3.58 -10.61
CA PHE A 97 -41.25 4.07 -9.38
C PHE A 97 -40.56 5.44 -9.57
N VAL A 98 -39.99 5.70 -10.75
CA VAL A 98 -39.33 6.98 -11.05
C VAL A 98 -40.33 8.09 -11.37
N ARG A 99 -41.50 7.78 -11.95
CA ARG A 99 -42.64 8.72 -12.06
C ARG A 99 -43.20 9.06 -10.67
N ASP A 100 -43.48 8.04 -9.86
CA ASP A 100 -43.97 8.21 -8.48
C ASP A 100 -43.00 9.09 -7.65
N GLN A 101 -41.68 8.84 -7.81
CA GLN A 101 -40.64 9.64 -7.17
C GLN A 101 -40.54 11.06 -7.74
N ARG A 102 -40.64 11.25 -9.07
CA ARG A 102 -40.69 12.58 -9.72
C ARG A 102 -41.82 13.41 -9.13
N ASP A 103 -43.03 12.85 -9.10
CA ASP A 103 -44.22 13.58 -8.70
C ASP A 103 -44.17 13.93 -7.19
N ALA A 104 -43.60 13.04 -6.36
CA ALA A 104 -43.30 13.33 -4.97
C ALA A 104 -42.21 14.40 -4.76
N GLU A 105 -41.14 14.42 -5.58
CA GLU A 105 -40.09 15.44 -5.50
C GLU A 105 -40.59 16.81 -6.02
N ILE A 106 -41.48 16.84 -7.02
CA ILE A 106 -42.14 18.06 -7.51
C ILE A 106 -43.12 18.61 -6.46
N ALA A 107 -43.96 17.76 -5.87
CA ALA A 107 -44.88 18.15 -4.80
C ALA A 107 -44.15 18.67 -3.55
N ALA A 108 -42.98 18.11 -3.24
CA ALA A 108 -42.08 18.62 -2.20
C ALA A 108 -41.23 19.84 -2.64
N GLY A 109 -41.42 20.35 -3.85
CA GLY A 109 -40.69 21.49 -4.42
C GLY A 109 -39.21 21.24 -4.73
N ARG A 110 -38.69 20.03 -4.49
CA ARG A 110 -37.27 19.67 -4.65
C ARG A 110 -36.86 19.43 -6.09
N PHE A 111 -37.80 19.00 -6.93
CA PHE A 111 -37.70 19.10 -8.39
C PHE A 111 -38.44 20.35 -8.88
N SER A 112 -38.04 20.90 -10.03
CA SER A 112 -38.89 21.84 -10.77
C SER A 112 -40.07 21.12 -11.44
N PRO A 113 -41.15 21.85 -11.80
CA PRO A 113 -42.00 21.45 -12.92
C PRO A 113 -41.15 21.15 -14.17
N SER A 114 -41.70 20.43 -15.14
CA SER A 114 -40.97 20.25 -16.41
C SER A 114 -40.76 21.59 -17.10
N PHE A 115 -39.60 21.75 -17.74
CA PHE A 115 -39.32 22.81 -18.71
C PHE A 115 -39.27 22.31 -20.16
N GLY A 116 -39.80 21.11 -20.41
CA GLY A 116 -39.89 20.48 -21.73
C GLY A 116 -38.73 19.51 -22.04
N PRO A 117 -38.59 19.09 -23.31
CA PRO A 117 -37.66 18.05 -23.73
C PRO A 117 -36.26 18.55 -24.13
N ASP A 118 -35.96 19.85 -24.02
CA ASP A 118 -34.69 20.46 -24.44
C ASP A 118 -33.87 20.95 -23.24
N LEU A 119 -32.53 20.88 -23.32
CA LEU A 119 -31.65 21.47 -22.29
C LEU A 119 -31.43 22.96 -22.53
N LEU A 120 -31.59 23.77 -21.48
CA LEU A 120 -31.25 25.19 -21.54
C LEU A 120 -29.72 25.39 -21.53
N PRO A 121 -29.20 26.52 -22.06
CA PRO A 121 -27.76 26.76 -22.16
C PRO A 121 -27.02 26.63 -20.82
N GLY A 122 -25.90 25.92 -20.81
CA GLY A 122 -25.10 25.67 -19.60
C GLY A 122 -25.53 24.46 -18.76
N MET A 123 -26.68 23.82 -19.05
CA MET A 123 -27.21 22.72 -18.25
C MET A 123 -26.52 21.38 -18.48
N TYR A 124 -26.47 20.52 -17.46
CA TYR A 124 -26.03 19.11 -17.57
C TYR A 124 -27.15 18.17 -17.12
N SER A 125 -27.48 17.16 -17.94
CA SER A 125 -28.37 16.04 -17.55
C SER A 125 -27.59 14.73 -17.48
N MET A 126 -27.81 13.94 -16.42
CA MET A 126 -27.06 12.70 -16.15
C MET A 126 -27.98 11.48 -16.02
N PRO A 127 -27.52 10.26 -16.36
CA PRO A 127 -28.37 9.08 -16.37
C PRO A 127 -28.88 8.73 -14.97
N ILE A 128 -30.19 8.51 -14.83
CA ILE A 128 -30.80 8.06 -13.58
C ILE A 128 -30.95 6.53 -13.50
N HIS A 129 -30.89 5.99 -12.29
CA HIS A 129 -31.02 4.55 -12.02
C HIS A 129 -31.97 4.30 -10.86
N ALA A 130 -32.98 3.47 -11.10
CA ALA A 130 -33.74 2.83 -10.04
C ALA A 130 -33.02 1.54 -9.61
N VAL A 131 -32.42 1.54 -8.41
CA VAL A 131 -31.72 0.39 -7.82
C VAL A 131 -32.42 -0.06 -6.54
N PRO A 132 -32.47 -1.37 -6.22
CA PRO A 132 -32.97 -1.84 -4.94
C PRO A 132 -32.19 -1.25 -3.77
N LYS A 133 -32.87 -1.10 -2.62
CA LYS A 133 -32.19 -0.94 -1.32
C LYS A 133 -31.58 -2.31 -0.92
N PRO A 134 -30.47 -2.34 -0.15
CA PRO A 134 -29.92 -3.60 0.33
C PRO A 134 -30.97 -4.44 1.06
N GLN A 135 -31.04 -5.74 0.75
CA GLN A 135 -31.98 -6.70 1.36
C GLN A 135 -33.47 -6.26 1.29
N SER A 136 -33.87 -5.46 0.30
CA SER A 136 -35.23 -4.92 0.19
C SER A 136 -35.66 -4.69 -1.27
N GLU A 137 -36.87 -5.12 -1.62
CA GLU A 137 -37.49 -4.80 -2.93
C GLU A 137 -37.74 -3.30 -3.16
N LYS A 138 -37.87 -2.50 -2.09
CA LYS A 138 -38.07 -1.05 -2.20
C LYS A 138 -36.90 -0.43 -2.95
N LEU A 139 -37.19 0.26 -4.04
CA LEU A 139 -36.22 0.94 -4.88
C LEU A 139 -35.71 2.25 -4.24
N ARG A 140 -34.64 2.79 -4.79
CA ARG A 140 -34.18 4.18 -4.61
C ARG A 140 -33.73 4.75 -5.95
N LEU A 141 -33.99 6.04 -6.15
CA LEU A 141 -33.44 6.81 -7.26
C LEU A 141 -31.98 7.17 -6.97
N VAL A 142 -31.10 7.02 -7.96
CA VAL A 142 -29.68 7.41 -7.91
C VAL A 142 -29.34 8.10 -9.23
N VAL A 143 -28.75 9.29 -9.17
CA VAL A 143 -28.33 10.04 -10.36
C VAL A 143 -26.85 9.72 -10.64
N ASN A 144 -26.53 9.18 -11.82
CA ASN A 144 -25.18 8.70 -12.10
C ASN A 144 -24.25 9.84 -12.55
N HIS A 145 -23.89 10.70 -11.59
CA HIS A 145 -22.89 11.76 -11.76
C HIS A 145 -21.49 11.25 -12.15
N LYS A 146 -21.28 9.92 -12.26
CA LYS A 146 -20.03 9.26 -12.68
C LYS A 146 -20.13 8.60 -14.07
N ALA A 147 -21.21 8.86 -14.83
CA ALA A 147 -21.35 8.46 -16.23
C ALA A 147 -20.68 9.45 -17.17
N GLY A 148 -20.41 9.01 -18.41
CA GLY A 148 -19.85 9.86 -19.47
C GLY A 148 -18.37 10.21 -19.31
N GLU A 149 -17.89 10.99 -20.27
CA GLU A 149 -16.56 11.61 -20.27
C GLU A 149 -16.57 12.87 -19.39
N PHE A 150 -17.52 13.77 -19.64
CA PHE A 150 -17.71 15.02 -18.89
C PHE A 150 -18.55 14.81 -17.62
N SER A 151 -18.16 13.84 -16.78
CA SER A 151 -18.94 13.47 -15.60
C SER A 151 -18.95 14.57 -14.53
N LEU A 152 -20.09 14.85 -13.91
CA LEU A 152 -20.19 15.81 -12.80
C LEU A 152 -19.26 15.46 -11.61
N ASN A 153 -18.95 14.18 -11.44
CA ASN A 153 -18.01 13.74 -10.42
C ASN A 153 -16.54 13.92 -10.82
N SER A 154 -16.18 14.18 -12.08
CA SER A 154 -14.79 14.58 -12.42
C SER A 154 -14.51 16.04 -12.08
N MET A 155 -15.54 16.89 -12.06
CA MET A 155 -15.46 18.30 -11.62
C MET A 155 -15.11 18.48 -10.13
N ILE A 156 -15.27 17.43 -9.30
CA ILE A 156 -15.12 17.51 -7.84
C ILE A 156 -13.84 16.77 -7.40
N PRO A 157 -12.78 17.43 -6.91
CA PRO A 157 -11.58 16.76 -6.40
C PRO A 157 -11.89 15.83 -5.21
N ARG A 158 -11.14 14.73 -5.07
CA ARG A 158 -11.34 13.74 -3.99
C ARG A 158 -10.76 14.20 -2.66
N GLU A 159 -9.64 14.90 -2.75
CA GLU A 159 -8.90 15.56 -1.70
C GLU A 159 -9.71 16.68 -1.04
N ALA A 160 -10.48 17.45 -1.82
CA ALA A 160 -11.30 18.57 -1.34
C ALA A 160 -12.46 18.14 -0.42
N ILE A 161 -12.99 16.92 -0.60
CA ILE A 161 -14.09 16.38 0.19
C ILE A 161 -13.65 15.51 1.38
N ALA A 162 -12.33 15.36 1.60
CA ALA A 162 -11.78 14.44 2.58
C ALA A 162 -11.98 14.92 4.05
N GLY A 163 -11.58 14.06 4.99
CA GLY A 163 -11.35 14.43 6.40
C GLY A 163 -12.54 14.34 7.35
N ALA A 164 -13.77 14.07 6.88
CA ALA A 164 -14.94 13.91 7.76
C ALA A 164 -14.71 12.79 8.79
N ARG A 165 -14.79 13.14 10.09
CA ARG A 165 -14.70 12.19 11.20
C ARG A 165 -16.11 11.83 11.67
N LEU A 166 -16.43 10.54 11.68
CA LEU A 166 -17.69 9.98 12.18
C LEU A 166 -17.45 9.28 13.52
N ASP A 167 -18.48 9.21 14.37
CA ASP A 167 -18.47 8.30 15.51
C ASP A 167 -18.57 6.85 15.01
N THR A 168 -18.05 5.92 15.81
CA THR A 168 -18.01 4.47 15.52
C THR A 168 -18.66 3.68 16.65
N LEU A 169 -18.81 2.35 16.50
CA LEU A 169 -19.28 1.50 17.60
C LEU A 169 -18.34 1.56 18.82
N LYS A 170 -17.05 1.89 18.66
CA LYS A 170 -16.17 2.20 19.80
C LYS A 170 -16.74 3.33 20.67
N ASN A 171 -17.30 4.38 20.06
CA ASN A 171 -17.85 5.54 20.78
C ASN A 171 -19.20 5.26 21.44
N LEU A 172 -19.92 4.22 21.00
CA LEU A 172 -21.06 3.64 21.73
C LEU A 172 -20.57 2.75 22.89
N GLY A 173 -19.50 1.99 22.68
CA GLY A 173 -18.89 1.17 23.71
C GLY A 173 -18.32 1.96 24.87
N ASP A 174 -17.59 3.04 24.57
CA ASP A 174 -17.11 4.01 25.56
C ASP A 174 -18.26 4.57 26.43
N ARG A 175 -19.48 4.66 25.89
CA ARG A 175 -20.70 5.07 26.63
C ARG A 175 -21.29 3.92 27.46
N LEU A 176 -21.40 2.71 26.92
CA LEU A 176 -21.89 1.52 27.64
C LEU A 176 -21.00 1.21 28.85
N LEU A 177 -19.67 1.23 28.67
CA LEU A 177 -18.70 1.02 29.73
C LEU A 177 -18.76 2.12 30.80
N ALA A 178 -18.89 3.39 30.39
CA ALA A 178 -19.09 4.49 31.34
C ALA A 178 -20.39 4.34 32.16
N LEU A 179 -21.47 3.81 31.58
CA LEU A 179 -22.71 3.51 32.32
C LEU A 179 -22.50 2.36 33.32
N ARG A 180 -21.89 1.24 32.87
CA ARG A 180 -21.54 0.10 33.74
C ARG A 180 -20.69 0.52 34.94
N ARG A 181 -19.66 1.35 34.72
CA ARG A 181 -18.75 1.83 35.77
C ARG A 181 -19.40 2.78 36.79
N VAL A 182 -20.46 3.49 36.40
CA VAL A 182 -21.15 4.47 37.29
C VAL A 182 -22.34 3.84 38.03
N HIS A 183 -23.03 2.87 37.42
CA HIS A 183 -24.28 2.32 37.97
C HIS A 183 -24.19 0.84 38.40
N GLY A 184 -23.18 0.09 37.92
CA GLY A 184 -22.92 -1.30 38.30
C GLY A 184 -23.17 -2.34 37.19
N PRO A 185 -22.68 -3.58 37.38
CA PRO A 185 -22.78 -4.65 36.39
C PRO A 185 -24.22 -5.15 36.19
N ASP A 186 -25.09 -5.01 37.19
CA ASP A 186 -26.46 -5.53 37.18
C ASP A 186 -27.52 -4.49 36.71
N THR A 187 -27.09 -3.29 36.29
CA THR A 187 -28.01 -2.23 35.84
C THR A 187 -28.60 -2.53 34.46
N ASP A 188 -29.92 -2.44 34.27
CA ASP A 188 -30.51 -2.55 32.92
C ASP A 188 -30.17 -1.34 32.05
N LEU A 189 -29.57 -1.62 30.88
CA LEU A 189 -29.19 -0.64 29.87
C LEU A 189 -30.05 -0.78 28.61
N VAL A 190 -30.26 0.34 27.92
CA VAL A 190 -30.97 0.41 26.64
C VAL A 190 -30.10 1.10 25.60
N VAL A 191 -29.96 0.50 24.42
CA VAL A 191 -29.33 1.12 23.25
C VAL A 191 -30.43 1.66 22.36
N TRP A 192 -30.20 2.83 21.78
CA TRP A 192 -31.13 3.47 20.87
C TRP A 192 -30.45 3.97 19.60
N LYS A 193 -31.22 3.99 18.51
CA LYS A 193 -30.84 4.48 17.19
C LYS A 193 -32.00 5.30 16.59
N SER A 194 -31.66 6.44 16.02
CA SER A 194 -32.58 7.31 15.27
C SER A 194 -32.01 7.64 13.89
N ASP A 195 -32.83 7.42 12.85
CA ASP A 195 -32.53 7.67 11.43
C ASP A 195 -33.34 8.89 10.93
N VAL A 196 -32.68 9.74 10.13
CA VAL A 196 -33.27 10.92 9.48
C VAL A 196 -33.98 10.57 8.16
N SER A 197 -35.24 10.96 8.03
CA SER A 197 -36.04 10.76 6.81
C SER A 197 -35.46 11.52 5.62
N GLN A 198 -35.21 10.81 4.51
CA GLN A 198 -34.76 11.39 3.24
C GLN A 198 -33.51 12.28 3.41
N ALA A 199 -32.49 11.74 4.09
CA ALA A 199 -31.14 12.32 4.15
C ALA A 199 -30.63 12.77 2.77
N TYR A 200 -29.71 13.73 2.75
CA TYR A 200 -29.31 14.53 1.59
C TYR A 200 -30.42 15.46 1.05
N ARG A 201 -31.62 14.95 0.76
CA ARG A 201 -32.74 15.71 0.14
C ARG A 201 -33.24 16.92 0.96
N ARG A 202 -32.84 17.02 2.23
CA ARG A 202 -33.14 18.16 3.13
C ARG A 202 -32.23 19.37 2.90
N LEU A 203 -31.12 19.22 2.17
CA LEU A 203 -30.12 20.28 1.97
C LEU A 203 -30.14 20.79 0.51
N PRO A 204 -30.29 22.11 0.29
CA PRO A 204 -30.38 22.69 -1.05
C PRO A 204 -29.00 22.82 -1.71
N MET A 205 -28.93 22.68 -3.04
CA MET A 205 -27.70 23.00 -3.79
C MET A 205 -27.73 24.44 -4.27
N HIS A 206 -26.55 25.07 -4.43
CA HIS A 206 -26.43 26.42 -4.97
C HIS A 206 -26.98 26.49 -6.42
N PRO A 207 -27.67 27.56 -6.86
CA PRO A 207 -28.30 27.61 -8.19
C PRO A 207 -27.36 27.33 -9.36
N LEU A 208 -26.10 27.81 -9.31
CA LEU A 208 -25.06 27.47 -10.30
C LEU A 208 -24.83 25.95 -10.44
N TRP A 209 -24.99 25.19 -9.34
CA TRP A 209 -24.89 23.73 -9.37
C TRP A 209 -26.23 23.08 -9.74
N GLN A 210 -27.37 23.66 -9.38
CA GLN A 210 -28.69 23.18 -9.81
C GLN A 210 -28.81 23.12 -11.34
N VAL A 211 -28.24 24.10 -12.06
CA VAL A 211 -28.10 24.08 -13.53
C VAL A 211 -27.40 22.81 -14.03
N LYS A 212 -26.45 22.27 -13.27
CA LYS A 212 -25.73 21.03 -13.59
C LYS A 212 -26.41 19.76 -13.05
N GLN A 213 -27.56 19.84 -12.37
CA GLN A 213 -28.31 18.68 -11.86
C GLN A 213 -29.67 18.51 -12.56
N ILE A 214 -29.68 18.38 -13.89
CA ILE A 214 -30.92 18.05 -14.60
C ILE A 214 -31.20 16.55 -14.53
N VAL A 215 -32.47 16.22 -14.36
CA VAL A 215 -33.02 14.87 -14.31
C VAL A 215 -34.05 14.73 -15.43
N THR A 216 -33.80 13.81 -16.37
CA THR A 216 -34.71 13.48 -17.48
C THR A 216 -35.57 12.26 -17.13
N ILE A 217 -36.90 12.35 -17.26
CA ILE A 217 -37.87 11.29 -16.95
C ILE A 217 -38.95 11.26 -18.02
N ASP A 218 -39.10 10.12 -18.72
CA ASP A 218 -40.01 9.97 -19.87
C ASP A 218 -39.86 11.07 -20.96
N GLY A 219 -38.65 11.62 -21.11
CA GLY A 219 -38.31 12.72 -22.04
C GLY A 219 -38.35 14.12 -21.41
N GLU A 220 -39.22 14.33 -20.42
CA GLU A 220 -39.39 15.59 -19.69
C GLU A 220 -38.22 15.89 -18.74
N ARG A 221 -37.90 17.18 -18.54
CA ARG A 221 -36.67 17.63 -17.86
C ARG A 221 -36.94 18.48 -16.64
N HIS A 222 -36.27 18.13 -15.53
CA HIS A 222 -36.48 18.72 -14.22
C HIS A 222 -35.16 19.14 -13.58
N VAL A 223 -35.12 20.31 -12.93
CA VAL A 223 -33.99 20.76 -12.11
C VAL A 223 -34.06 20.08 -10.74
N ASP A 224 -33.04 19.28 -10.37
CA ASP A 224 -32.87 18.80 -9.00
C ASP A 224 -32.23 19.88 -8.12
N ARG A 225 -33.06 20.51 -7.29
CA ARG A 225 -32.68 21.65 -6.43
C ARG A 225 -31.92 21.24 -5.17
N CYS A 226 -31.92 19.95 -4.82
CA CYS A 226 -31.40 19.44 -3.55
C CYS A 226 -30.20 18.51 -3.73
N ASN A 227 -29.47 18.31 -2.64
CA ASN A 227 -28.35 17.37 -2.56
C ASN A 227 -28.87 15.93 -2.79
N ASN A 228 -28.11 15.08 -3.48
CA ASN A 228 -28.63 13.82 -4.04
C ASN A 228 -27.66 12.62 -3.95
N PHE A 229 -28.23 11.42 -4.13
CA PHE A 229 -27.44 10.18 -4.18
C PHE A 229 -26.75 10.05 -5.54
N GLY A 230 -25.43 10.20 -5.54
CA GLY A 230 -24.56 10.01 -6.70
C GLY A 230 -23.48 11.09 -6.82
N ASN A 231 -23.78 12.29 -6.36
CA ASN A 231 -22.84 13.42 -6.24
C ASN A 231 -21.73 13.10 -5.23
N ARG A 232 -20.46 13.30 -5.63
CA ARG A 232 -19.27 13.06 -4.80
C ARG A 232 -19.23 13.91 -3.53
N GLY A 233 -19.66 15.18 -3.60
CA GLY A 233 -19.68 16.10 -2.45
C GLY A 233 -20.83 15.84 -1.46
N ALA A 234 -21.86 15.08 -1.85
CA ALA A 234 -23.09 14.91 -1.08
C ALA A 234 -22.86 14.45 0.37
N GLY A 235 -21.99 13.43 0.52
CA GLY A 235 -21.58 12.88 1.81
C GLY A 235 -20.97 13.92 2.75
N ARG A 236 -20.09 14.79 2.22
CA ARG A 236 -19.39 15.80 3.02
C ARG A 236 -20.31 16.96 3.41
N ILE A 237 -21.21 17.40 2.52
CA ILE A 237 -22.25 18.39 2.84
C ILE A 237 -23.14 17.88 3.99
N TRP A 238 -23.68 16.67 3.85
CA TRP A 238 -24.59 16.08 4.84
C TRP A 238 -23.94 15.87 6.21
N THR A 239 -22.76 15.25 6.25
CA THR A 239 -22.03 15.00 7.50
C THR A 239 -21.56 16.27 8.19
N SER A 240 -21.30 17.35 7.44
CA SER A 240 -20.95 18.66 8.01
C SER A 240 -22.16 19.33 8.67
N PHE A 241 -23.34 19.26 8.05
CA PHE A 241 -24.60 19.74 8.65
C PHE A 241 -25.00 18.91 9.88
N MET A 242 -25.13 17.58 9.74
CA MET A 242 -25.52 16.72 10.86
C MET A 242 -24.47 16.69 11.98
N GLY A 243 -23.19 16.92 11.68
CA GLY A 243 -22.14 17.12 12.68
C GLY A 243 -22.44 18.29 13.62
N LEU A 244 -22.98 19.40 13.09
CA LEU A 244 -23.43 20.52 13.92
C LEU A 244 -24.73 20.22 14.67
N VAL A 245 -25.68 19.49 14.06
CA VAL A 245 -26.87 19.00 14.79
C VAL A 245 -26.47 18.12 15.98
N ASN A 246 -25.50 17.22 15.81
CA ASN A 246 -24.98 16.38 16.88
C ASN A 246 -24.16 17.18 17.90
N TRP A 247 -23.48 18.26 17.48
CA TRP A 247 -22.83 19.19 18.40
C TRP A 247 -23.85 19.91 19.29
N ILE A 248 -24.95 20.42 18.72
CA ILE A 248 -26.05 21.04 19.48
C ILE A 248 -26.65 20.04 20.47
N ALA A 249 -26.82 18.77 20.06
CA ALA A 249 -27.30 17.71 20.94
C ALA A 249 -26.36 17.49 22.14
N ASN A 250 -25.07 17.29 21.90
CA ASN A 250 -24.07 17.10 22.95
C ASN A 250 -23.95 18.36 23.85
N ARG A 251 -23.99 19.58 23.27
CA ARG A 251 -23.99 20.84 24.01
C ARG A 251 -25.21 21.01 24.92
N LYS A 252 -26.35 20.41 24.56
CA LYS A 252 -27.57 20.32 25.39
C LYS A 252 -27.57 19.14 26.38
N GLY A 253 -26.45 18.44 26.55
CA GLY A 253 -26.37 17.27 27.42
C GLY A 253 -27.19 16.08 26.93
N ILE A 254 -27.20 15.84 25.60
CA ILE A 254 -27.70 14.62 24.98
C ILE A 254 -26.48 13.82 24.50
N PRO A 255 -26.19 12.61 25.03
CA PRO A 255 -24.95 11.87 24.74
C PRO A 255 -24.91 11.19 23.34
N SER A 256 -25.42 11.87 22.31
CA SER A 256 -25.60 11.34 20.96
C SER A 256 -24.29 11.16 20.18
N LYS A 257 -24.21 10.06 19.42
CA LYS A 257 -23.16 9.73 18.44
C LYS A 257 -23.73 9.77 17.03
N LEU A 258 -22.91 10.10 16.03
CA LEU A 258 -23.33 10.26 14.64
C LEU A 258 -22.49 9.42 13.66
N TYR A 259 -23.17 8.59 12.87
CA TYR A 259 -22.62 7.92 11.68
C TYR A 259 -23.50 8.21 10.47
N ILE A 260 -23.11 9.21 9.67
CA ILE A 260 -23.80 9.68 8.46
C ILE A 260 -25.23 10.18 8.73
N ASP A 261 -26.23 9.30 8.67
CA ASP A 261 -27.66 9.52 8.88
C ASP A 261 -28.23 8.74 10.08
N ASP A 262 -27.45 7.83 10.66
CA ASP A 262 -27.72 7.20 11.96
C ASP A 262 -27.20 8.10 13.10
N THR A 263 -28.08 8.43 14.05
CA THR A 263 -27.68 8.84 15.40
C THR A 263 -27.97 7.75 16.41
N PHE A 264 -27.11 7.56 17.41
CA PHE A 264 -27.25 6.48 18.38
C PHE A 264 -26.57 6.79 19.72
N SER A 265 -27.01 6.12 20.78
CA SER A 265 -26.30 6.08 22.07
C SER A 265 -26.84 4.96 22.96
N ALA A 266 -26.39 4.91 24.21
CA ALA A 266 -26.94 4.06 25.25
C ALA A 266 -27.27 4.88 26.51
N ASP A 267 -28.24 4.40 27.28
CA ASP A 267 -28.70 4.99 28.54
C ASP A 267 -29.27 3.92 29.49
N LEU A 268 -29.78 4.33 30.65
CA LEU A 268 -30.49 3.43 31.58
C LEU A 268 -31.85 3.03 31.00
N ALA A 269 -32.22 1.75 31.08
CA ALA A 269 -33.49 1.26 30.54
C ALA A 269 -34.73 1.91 31.19
N CYS A 270 -34.63 2.29 32.46
CA CYS A 270 -35.67 3.01 33.18
C CYS A 270 -35.81 4.50 32.78
N ASN A 271 -34.78 5.11 32.18
CA ASN A 271 -34.80 6.53 31.81
C ASN A 271 -35.55 6.75 30.48
N THR A 272 -36.87 6.72 30.54
CA THR A 272 -37.74 6.91 29.37
C THR A 272 -38.53 8.22 29.43
N SER A 273 -38.88 8.76 28.26
CA SER A 273 -39.72 9.94 28.09
C SER A 273 -40.71 9.74 26.96
N TYR A 274 -41.98 10.06 27.20
CA TYR A 274 -43.03 10.01 26.18
C TYR A 274 -42.77 11.01 25.05
N TYR A 275 -42.99 10.59 23.80
CA TYR A 275 -42.81 11.42 22.60
C TYR A 275 -44.15 11.59 21.86
N PRO A 276 -44.86 12.72 22.08
CA PRO A 276 -46.22 12.92 21.58
C PRO A 276 -46.44 12.73 20.07
N PRO A 277 -45.53 13.15 19.15
CA PRO A 277 -45.74 12.98 17.71
C PRO A 277 -45.92 11.53 17.26
N TYR A 278 -45.34 10.57 17.99
CA TYR A 278 -45.47 9.13 17.71
C TYR A 278 -46.33 8.37 18.71
N LYS A 279 -46.79 9.04 19.78
CA LYS A 279 -47.60 8.46 20.86
C LYS A 279 -46.95 7.27 21.59
N SER A 280 -45.62 7.23 21.59
CA SER A 280 -44.78 6.16 22.14
C SER A 280 -43.76 6.74 23.13
N SER A 281 -43.32 5.93 24.09
CA SER A 281 -42.17 6.26 24.95
C SER A 281 -40.88 5.71 24.38
N PHE A 282 -39.81 6.50 24.45
CA PHE A 282 -38.45 6.12 24.05
C PHE A 282 -37.47 6.48 25.20
N PRO A 283 -36.22 5.98 25.18
CA PRO A 283 -35.18 6.45 26.10
C PRO A 283 -35.05 7.98 26.04
N THR A 284 -34.93 8.64 27.20
CA THR A 284 -34.95 10.10 27.31
C THR A 284 -33.96 10.82 26.39
N PRO A 285 -32.71 10.34 26.18
CA PRO A 285 -31.82 10.92 25.17
C PRO A 285 -32.33 10.84 23.72
N GLN A 286 -33.04 9.76 23.36
CA GLN A 286 -33.66 9.61 22.05
C GLN A 286 -34.83 10.59 21.90
N THR A 287 -35.75 10.63 22.87
CA THR A 287 -36.87 11.59 22.89
C THR A 287 -36.38 13.04 22.76
N ARG A 288 -35.31 13.41 23.48
CA ARG A 288 -34.69 14.74 23.39
C ARG A 288 -33.98 14.98 22.05
N THR A 289 -33.50 13.93 21.37
CA THR A 289 -32.93 14.02 20.01
C THR A 289 -34.03 14.28 18.98
N LEU A 290 -35.15 13.56 19.05
CA LEU A 290 -36.31 13.77 18.17
C LEU A 290 -36.93 15.16 18.37
N GLN A 291 -37.08 15.63 19.62
CA GLN A 291 -37.53 16.99 19.93
C GLN A 291 -36.57 18.08 19.40
N LEU A 292 -35.26 17.83 19.40
CA LEU A 292 -34.29 18.74 18.78
C LEU A 292 -34.43 18.74 17.26
N TRP A 293 -34.67 17.58 16.65
CA TRP A 293 -34.90 17.45 15.22
C TRP A 293 -36.19 18.15 14.76
N ASP A 294 -37.30 18.00 15.49
CA ASP A 294 -38.54 18.74 15.25
C ASP A 294 -38.29 20.25 15.26
N ARG A 295 -37.64 20.75 16.32
CA ARG A 295 -37.30 22.17 16.49
C ARG A 295 -36.36 22.71 15.41
N LEU A 296 -35.55 21.84 14.79
CA LEU A 296 -34.64 22.19 13.70
C LEU A 296 -35.22 21.94 12.30
N GLY A 297 -36.42 21.35 12.16
CA GLY A 297 -36.99 20.99 10.86
C GLY A 297 -36.31 19.78 10.19
N VAL A 298 -35.69 18.89 10.96
CA VAL A 298 -35.01 17.68 10.48
C VAL A 298 -36.01 16.51 10.53
N ASN A 299 -36.75 16.28 9.44
CA ASN A 299 -37.79 15.24 9.39
C ASN A 299 -37.26 13.82 9.71
N HIS A 300 -38.04 13.04 10.46
CA HIS A 300 -37.77 11.64 10.81
C HIS A 300 -39.03 10.78 10.69
N GLU A 301 -38.89 9.45 10.72
CA GLU A 301 -39.97 8.47 10.46
C GLU A 301 -40.06 7.41 11.58
N HIS A 302 -41.25 7.21 12.17
CA HIS A 302 -41.46 6.32 13.33
C HIS A 302 -40.90 4.90 13.16
N PRO A 303 -41.12 4.18 12.03
CA PRO A 303 -40.64 2.79 11.87
C PRO A 303 -39.11 2.64 11.80
N LYS A 304 -38.35 3.74 11.92
CA LYS A 304 -36.89 3.76 11.94
C LYS A 304 -36.29 4.21 13.27
N GLN A 305 -37.11 4.64 14.24
CA GLN A 305 -36.64 5.03 15.56
C GLN A 305 -36.65 3.77 16.43
N LEU A 306 -35.47 3.24 16.73
CA LEU A 306 -35.29 1.95 17.39
C LEU A 306 -34.72 2.15 18.79
N SER A 307 -35.19 1.37 19.76
CA SER A 307 -34.65 1.29 21.11
C SER A 307 -34.95 -0.07 21.72
N GLY A 308 -34.00 -0.63 22.47
CA GLY A 308 -34.18 -1.89 23.19
C GLY A 308 -32.87 -2.36 23.82
N GLU A 309 -32.91 -3.54 24.45
CA GLU A 309 -31.70 -4.23 24.89
C GLU A 309 -30.79 -4.54 23.69
N GLN A 310 -31.36 -5.16 22.64
CA GLN A 310 -30.63 -5.54 21.42
C GLN A 310 -31.26 -4.90 20.18
N ILE A 311 -30.49 -4.06 19.48
CA ILE A 311 -30.93 -3.41 18.22
C ILE A 311 -29.79 -3.31 17.18
N PRO A 312 -30.11 -3.22 15.87
CA PRO A 312 -29.11 -3.06 14.82
C PRO A 312 -28.61 -1.61 14.70
N VAL A 313 -27.31 -1.37 14.94
CA VAL A 313 -26.65 -0.06 14.87
C VAL A 313 -25.52 -0.09 13.83
N VAL A 314 -25.54 0.81 12.85
CA VAL A 314 -24.52 0.87 11.76
C VAL A 314 -24.36 -0.45 10.96
N GLY A 315 -25.36 -1.33 11.05
CA GLY A 315 -25.41 -2.64 10.39
C GLY A 315 -24.86 -3.82 11.21
N PHE A 316 -24.60 -3.61 12.50
CA PHE A 316 -24.20 -4.64 13.47
C PHE A 316 -25.27 -4.80 14.54
N ASP A 317 -25.40 -5.99 15.10
CA ASP A 317 -26.29 -6.22 16.23
C ASP A 317 -25.55 -5.80 17.52
N VAL A 318 -26.19 -4.94 18.31
CA VAL A 318 -25.63 -4.43 19.57
C VAL A 318 -26.56 -4.84 20.70
N ASN A 319 -26.06 -5.61 21.67
CA ASN A 319 -26.77 -5.92 22.92
C ASN A 319 -26.16 -5.10 24.08
N ALA A 320 -27.00 -4.28 24.71
CA ALA A 320 -26.65 -3.36 25.79
C ALA A 320 -26.30 -4.08 27.10
N ASN A 321 -27.05 -5.14 27.43
CA ASN A 321 -26.97 -5.80 28.74
C ASN A 321 -25.86 -6.84 28.77
N ALA A 322 -25.80 -7.70 27.75
CA ALA A 322 -24.72 -8.68 27.55
C ALA A 322 -23.37 -8.02 27.18
N MET A 323 -23.34 -6.70 26.94
CA MET A 323 -22.14 -5.95 26.58
C MET A 323 -21.45 -6.54 25.32
N THR A 324 -22.24 -6.79 24.27
CA THR A 324 -21.73 -7.40 23.03
C THR A 324 -22.07 -6.60 21.77
N PHE A 325 -21.14 -6.60 20.82
CA PHE A 325 -21.36 -6.19 19.42
C PHE A 325 -21.08 -7.40 18.52
N THR A 326 -22.01 -7.76 17.65
CA THR A 326 -21.88 -8.91 16.74
C THR A 326 -22.26 -8.56 15.31
N MET A 327 -21.83 -9.39 14.35
CA MET A 327 -22.23 -9.26 12.95
C MET A 327 -23.43 -10.19 12.69
N PRO A 328 -24.54 -9.69 12.10
CA PRO A 328 -25.68 -10.54 11.73
C PRO A 328 -25.23 -11.72 10.87
N GLU A 329 -25.75 -12.93 11.13
CA GLU A 329 -25.23 -14.16 10.49
C GLU A 329 -25.29 -14.11 8.96
N SER A 330 -26.35 -13.52 8.41
CA SER A 330 -26.46 -13.28 6.97
C SER A 330 -25.32 -12.40 6.42
N LYS A 331 -24.87 -11.39 7.18
CA LYS A 331 -23.71 -10.55 6.82
C LYS A 331 -22.37 -11.25 7.02
N ARG A 332 -22.26 -12.13 8.02
CA ARG A 332 -21.08 -12.98 8.21
C ARG A 332 -20.90 -13.95 7.03
N ALA A 333 -21.98 -14.61 6.62
CA ALA A 333 -22.02 -15.50 5.45
C ALA A 333 -21.79 -14.77 4.12
N GLU A 334 -22.46 -13.63 3.89
CA GLU A 334 -22.25 -12.77 2.71
C GLU A 334 -20.76 -12.37 2.56
N LEU A 335 -20.11 -11.97 3.66
CA LEU A 335 -18.71 -11.54 3.67
C LEU A 335 -17.73 -12.69 3.45
N LEU A 336 -17.93 -13.84 4.11
CA LEU A 336 -17.09 -15.02 3.93
C LEU A 336 -17.13 -15.52 2.47
N ALA A 337 -18.32 -15.64 1.89
CA ALA A 337 -18.49 -16.04 0.49
C ALA A 337 -17.79 -15.07 -0.48
N ALA A 338 -17.81 -13.76 -0.19
CA ALA A 338 -17.14 -12.75 -1.01
C ALA A 338 -15.61 -12.80 -0.91
N VAL A 339 -15.06 -13.13 0.26
CA VAL A 339 -13.61 -13.38 0.45
C VAL A 339 -13.18 -14.64 -0.30
N GLU A 340 -13.96 -15.72 -0.19
CA GLU A 340 -13.63 -17.03 -0.77
C GLU A 340 -13.68 -17.00 -2.31
N GLU A 341 -14.71 -16.38 -2.89
CA GLU A 341 -14.80 -16.18 -4.35
C GLU A 341 -13.69 -15.22 -4.86
N PHE A 342 -13.25 -14.25 -4.05
CA PHE A 342 -12.12 -13.38 -4.43
C PHE A 342 -10.79 -14.16 -4.52
N CYS A 343 -10.60 -15.21 -3.71
CA CYS A 343 -9.41 -16.08 -3.73
C CYS A 343 -9.44 -17.17 -4.84
N ARG A 344 -10.60 -17.40 -5.47
CA ARG A 344 -10.83 -18.48 -6.44
C ARG A 344 -9.98 -18.33 -7.70
N VAL A 345 -9.71 -19.47 -8.36
CA VAL A 345 -8.93 -19.54 -9.61
C VAL A 345 -9.85 -19.90 -10.78
N PRO A 346 -10.21 -18.94 -11.66
CA PRO A 346 -10.81 -19.26 -12.95
C PRO A 346 -9.71 -19.65 -13.97
N PRO A 347 -10.06 -20.40 -15.04
CA PRO A 347 -9.19 -20.54 -16.20
C PRO A 347 -8.85 -19.16 -16.78
N GLY A 348 -7.56 -18.81 -16.83
CA GLY A 348 -7.08 -17.45 -17.11
C GLY A 348 -6.40 -16.74 -15.92
N GLY A 349 -6.56 -17.26 -14.70
CA GLY A 349 -5.76 -16.91 -13.52
C GLY A 349 -6.33 -15.83 -12.59
N ARG A 350 -5.75 -15.70 -11.39
CA ARG A 350 -6.23 -14.82 -10.32
C ARG A 350 -5.95 -13.33 -10.59
N ARG A 351 -6.80 -12.64 -11.35
CA ARG A 351 -6.75 -11.16 -11.50
C ARG A 351 -8.12 -10.52 -11.25
N HIS A 352 -8.16 -9.50 -10.39
CA HIS A 352 -9.34 -8.67 -10.15
C HIS A 352 -9.03 -7.19 -10.44
N PRO A 353 -9.98 -6.40 -10.98
CA PRO A 353 -9.77 -4.97 -11.19
C PRO A 353 -9.58 -4.24 -9.85
N LEU A 354 -8.86 -3.12 -9.84
CA LEU A 354 -8.62 -2.31 -8.62
C LEU A 354 -9.91 -2.01 -7.83
N ARG A 355 -11.04 -1.72 -8.51
CA ARG A 355 -12.34 -1.49 -7.86
C ARG A 355 -12.86 -2.69 -7.06
N LYS A 356 -12.51 -3.93 -7.42
CA LYS A 356 -12.86 -5.14 -6.65
C LYS A 356 -12.00 -5.27 -5.39
N PHE A 357 -10.69 -5.00 -5.48
CA PHE A 357 -9.81 -4.90 -4.31
C PHE A 357 -10.29 -3.82 -3.33
N GLN A 358 -10.63 -2.63 -3.83
CA GLN A 358 -11.15 -1.52 -3.02
C GLN A 358 -12.49 -1.87 -2.35
N SER A 359 -13.40 -2.53 -3.07
CA SER A 359 -14.70 -2.97 -2.54
C SER A 359 -14.54 -3.98 -1.40
N LEU A 360 -13.69 -5.01 -1.58
CA LEU A 360 -13.42 -6.01 -0.55
C LEU A 360 -12.73 -5.39 0.67
N ALA A 361 -11.71 -4.55 0.46
CA ALA A 361 -11.01 -3.85 1.54
C ALA A 361 -11.95 -2.94 2.35
N GLY A 362 -12.90 -2.27 1.69
CA GLY A 362 -13.92 -1.46 2.36
C GLY A 362 -14.86 -2.28 3.24
N TRP A 363 -15.32 -3.44 2.74
CA TRP A 363 -16.24 -4.32 3.47
C TRP A 363 -15.57 -5.02 4.66
N MET A 364 -14.32 -5.47 4.50
CA MET A 364 -13.50 -5.98 5.62
C MET A 364 -13.18 -4.88 6.63
N ASN A 365 -12.86 -3.66 6.19
CA ASN A 365 -12.63 -2.55 7.11
C ASN A 365 -13.91 -2.13 7.87
N TRP A 366 -15.10 -2.36 7.30
CA TRP A 366 -16.36 -2.26 8.03
C TRP A 366 -16.48 -3.40 9.07
N SER A 367 -16.20 -4.65 8.71
CA SER A 367 -16.30 -5.80 9.64
C SER A 367 -15.36 -5.70 10.85
N PHE A 368 -14.25 -4.96 10.75
CA PHE A 368 -13.33 -4.68 11.86
C PHE A 368 -13.92 -3.78 12.99
N ASN A 369 -15.18 -3.33 12.90
CA ASN A 369 -15.90 -2.82 14.08
C ASN A 369 -16.22 -3.93 15.09
N VAL A 370 -16.30 -5.18 14.64
CA VAL A 370 -16.56 -6.39 15.46
C VAL A 370 -15.28 -7.23 15.51
N TYR A 371 -14.72 -7.57 14.35
CA TYR A 371 -13.48 -8.34 14.22
C TYR A 371 -12.22 -7.46 14.28
N PHE A 372 -12.11 -6.58 15.28
CA PHE A 372 -11.04 -5.55 15.38
C PHE A 372 -9.63 -6.13 15.25
N LEU A 373 -9.37 -7.29 15.86
CA LEU A 373 -8.07 -7.96 15.83
C LEU A 373 -7.64 -8.39 14.41
N LEU A 374 -8.58 -8.59 13.48
CA LEU A 374 -8.29 -9.17 12.16
C LEU A 374 -7.80 -8.16 11.10
N LYS A 375 -7.54 -6.90 11.50
CA LYS A 375 -6.98 -5.84 10.64
C LYS A 375 -5.74 -6.22 9.80
N PRO A 376 -4.79 -7.07 10.27
CA PRO A 376 -3.62 -7.47 9.47
C PRO A 376 -3.97 -8.16 8.15
N ALA A 377 -5.19 -8.71 8.01
CA ALA A 377 -5.67 -9.33 6.78
C ALA A 377 -5.72 -8.38 5.57
N LEU A 378 -5.68 -7.05 5.78
CA LEU A 378 -5.60 -6.08 4.69
C LEU A 378 -4.16 -5.65 4.32
N SER A 379 -3.11 -6.14 4.98
CA SER A 379 -1.74 -5.69 4.73
C SER A 379 -1.30 -5.93 3.28
N HIS A 380 -1.37 -7.18 2.80
CA HIS A 380 -1.05 -7.48 1.40
C HIS A 380 -2.03 -6.83 0.41
N ILE A 381 -3.29 -6.59 0.80
CA ILE A 381 -4.30 -5.92 -0.04
C ILE A 381 -3.98 -4.44 -0.23
N TYR A 382 -3.66 -3.70 0.83
CA TYR A 382 -3.23 -2.31 0.73
C TYR A 382 -1.90 -2.19 -0.03
N ALA A 383 -0.93 -3.07 0.23
CA ALA A 383 0.32 -3.12 -0.53
C ALA A 383 0.09 -3.41 -2.03
N LYS A 384 -0.92 -4.23 -2.38
CA LYS A 384 -1.31 -4.46 -3.77
C LYS A 384 -2.01 -3.26 -4.41
N MET A 385 -2.83 -2.51 -3.68
CA MET A 385 -3.49 -1.30 -4.19
C MET A 385 -2.57 -0.07 -4.27
N ALA A 386 -1.49 -0.02 -3.48
CA ALA A 386 -0.58 1.12 -3.42
C ALA A 386 -0.09 1.60 -4.80
N GLY A 387 -0.11 2.91 -5.01
CA GLY A 387 0.34 3.58 -6.24
C GLY A 387 -0.57 3.39 -7.47
N LYS A 388 -1.78 2.84 -7.34
CA LYS A 388 -2.67 2.52 -8.49
C LYS A 388 -3.93 3.36 -8.47
N THR A 389 -4.24 3.97 -9.61
CA THR A 389 -5.35 4.92 -9.80
C THR A 389 -6.42 4.44 -10.78
N ASN A 390 -6.04 3.67 -11.81
CA ASN A 390 -6.99 3.10 -12.78
C ASN A 390 -7.84 2.00 -12.11
N GLY A 391 -9.14 2.28 -11.92
CA GLY A 391 -10.09 1.40 -11.24
C GLY A 391 -10.35 0.05 -11.92
N ASP A 392 -10.09 -0.06 -13.22
CA ASP A 392 -10.34 -1.26 -14.02
C ASP A 392 -9.07 -2.03 -14.40
N ALA A 393 -7.89 -1.51 -14.04
CA ALA A 393 -6.63 -2.20 -14.23
C ALA A 393 -6.60 -3.53 -13.44
N PRO A 394 -6.29 -4.68 -14.09
CA PRO A 394 -6.32 -6.00 -13.45
C PRO A 394 -5.11 -6.23 -12.54
N ILE A 395 -5.34 -6.37 -11.24
CA ILE A 395 -4.33 -6.63 -10.21
C ILE A 395 -4.28 -8.13 -9.91
N PHE A 396 -3.07 -8.70 -9.90
CA PHE A 396 -2.85 -10.12 -9.61
C PHE A 396 -2.88 -10.42 -8.11
N VAL A 397 -3.73 -11.36 -7.71
CA VAL A 397 -3.83 -11.91 -6.34
C VAL A 397 -2.68 -12.89 -6.13
N ASN A 398 -1.65 -12.47 -5.39
CA ASN A 398 -0.53 -13.34 -5.04
C ASN A 398 -0.81 -14.12 -3.75
N GLN A 399 0.06 -15.08 -3.44
CA GLN A 399 -0.11 -15.96 -2.28
C GLN A 399 -0.18 -15.20 -0.94
N GLY A 400 0.50 -14.05 -0.79
CA GLY A 400 0.36 -13.21 0.41
C GLY A 400 -1.07 -12.71 0.66
N VAL A 401 -1.77 -12.25 -0.39
CA VAL A 401 -3.20 -11.88 -0.27
C VAL A 401 -4.06 -13.12 0.05
N VAL A 402 -3.78 -14.26 -0.58
CA VAL A 402 -4.53 -15.50 -0.30
C VAL A 402 -4.32 -15.98 1.14
N ASN A 403 -3.09 -15.89 1.67
CA ASN A 403 -2.78 -16.26 3.05
C ASN A 403 -3.44 -15.33 4.07
N ASP A 404 -3.39 -14.02 3.85
CA ASP A 404 -4.04 -13.02 4.71
C ASP A 404 -5.58 -13.17 4.71
N LEU A 405 -6.18 -13.44 3.56
CA LEU A 405 -7.63 -13.67 3.43
C LEU A 405 -8.08 -15.03 4.00
N ALA A 406 -7.30 -16.10 3.82
CA ALA A 406 -7.59 -17.40 4.43
C ALA A 406 -7.47 -17.35 5.97
N TRP A 407 -6.47 -16.63 6.48
CA TRP A 407 -6.29 -16.36 7.91
C TRP A 407 -7.50 -15.60 8.49
N PHE A 408 -8.00 -14.59 7.78
CA PHE A 408 -9.24 -13.88 8.14
C PHE A 408 -10.46 -14.80 8.15
N SER A 409 -10.71 -15.56 7.08
CA SER A 409 -11.89 -16.43 7.00
C SER A 409 -11.88 -17.55 8.05
N ARG A 410 -10.71 -18.08 8.43
CA ARG A 410 -10.57 -19.01 9.57
C ARG A 410 -11.11 -18.38 10.85
N HIS A 411 -10.61 -17.19 11.19
CA HIS A 411 -10.95 -16.51 12.44
C HIS A 411 -12.41 -16.01 12.47
N VAL A 412 -12.96 -15.49 11.36
CA VAL A 412 -14.38 -15.06 11.30
C VAL A 412 -15.36 -16.24 11.42
N ARG A 413 -14.99 -17.44 10.96
CA ARG A 413 -15.81 -18.65 11.13
C ARG A 413 -15.82 -19.12 12.59
N ASN A 414 -14.67 -19.06 13.27
CA ASN A 414 -14.49 -19.56 14.63
C ASN A 414 -14.90 -18.55 15.73
N SER A 415 -14.85 -17.25 15.45
CA SER A 415 -15.17 -16.19 16.41
C SER A 415 -16.68 -15.95 16.55
N THR A 416 -17.11 -15.68 17.78
CA THR A 416 -18.45 -15.17 18.15
C THR A 416 -18.65 -13.70 17.72
N GLY A 417 -17.59 -13.00 17.35
CA GLY A 417 -17.55 -11.56 17.06
C GLY A 417 -17.35 -10.66 18.28
N VAL A 418 -17.59 -11.17 19.50
CA VAL A 418 -17.64 -10.37 20.72
C VAL A 418 -16.22 -10.05 21.22
N HIS A 419 -15.64 -8.93 20.77
CA HIS A 419 -14.28 -8.54 21.20
C HIS A 419 -14.05 -7.03 21.46
N LEU A 420 -14.95 -6.12 21.07
CA LEU A 420 -14.68 -4.68 21.16
C LEU A 420 -14.86 -4.08 22.56
N LEU A 421 -15.78 -4.59 23.39
CA LEU A 421 -16.10 -3.96 24.69
C LEU A 421 -15.12 -4.37 25.79
N GLU A 422 -14.83 -5.66 25.92
CA GLU A 422 -13.82 -6.21 26.84
C GLU A 422 -12.42 -5.60 26.60
N SER A 423 -12.04 -5.37 25.34
CA SER A 423 -10.74 -4.79 24.98
C SER A 423 -10.61 -3.28 25.29
N LEU A 424 -11.70 -2.63 25.74
CA LEU A 424 -11.73 -1.24 26.14
C LEU A 424 -11.87 -1.04 27.67
N ASP A 425 -12.24 -2.06 28.44
CA ASP A 425 -12.67 -1.87 29.84
C ASP A 425 -11.57 -1.91 30.90
N TRP A 426 -10.32 -2.16 30.53
CA TRP A 426 -9.18 -2.25 31.46
C TRP A 426 -8.04 -1.32 31.03
N GLU A 427 -7.39 -0.64 31.97
CA GLU A 427 -6.23 0.24 31.77
C GLU A 427 -4.90 -0.47 32.12
N PRO A 428 -3.72 0.06 31.74
CA PRO A 428 -2.44 -0.62 31.97
C PRO A 428 -2.12 -1.09 33.41
N PRO A 429 -2.61 -0.43 34.50
CA PRO A 429 -2.46 -0.91 35.87
C PRO A 429 -3.30 -2.16 36.21
N ASP A 430 -4.36 -2.44 35.43
CA ASP A 430 -5.33 -3.51 35.71
C ASP A 430 -4.88 -4.88 35.15
N ALA A 431 -3.65 -4.97 34.61
CA ALA A 431 -3.11 -6.17 33.99
C ALA A 431 -2.62 -7.21 35.01
N ASP A 432 -2.92 -8.49 34.77
CA ASP A 432 -2.33 -9.62 35.49
C ASP A 432 -0.80 -9.63 35.41
N ILE A 433 -0.27 -9.26 34.23
CA ILE A 433 1.15 -9.34 33.90
C ILE A 433 1.62 -8.01 33.33
N VAL A 434 2.75 -7.52 33.86
CA VAL A 434 3.51 -6.42 33.26
C VAL A 434 4.82 -6.98 32.72
N ALA A 435 5.10 -6.71 31.44
CA ALA A 435 6.32 -7.11 30.77
C ALA A 435 7.05 -5.90 30.17
N TYR A 436 8.38 -5.98 30.07
CA TYR A 436 9.25 -4.99 29.45
C TYR A 436 10.04 -5.69 28.35
N CYS A 437 9.92 -5.21 27.10
CA CYS A 437 10.57 -5.78 25.93
C CYS A 437 11.59 -4.80 25.34
N ASP A 438 12.76 -5.32 24.98
CA ASP A 438 13.77 -4.63 24.17
C ASP A 438 14.44 -5.58 23.17
N ALA A 439 14.98 -5.03 22.09
CA ALA A 439 15.81 -5.77 21.15
C ALA A 439 17.03 -4.97 20.69
N SER A 440 18.19 -5.65 20.66
CA SER A 440 19.42 -5.13 20.08
C SER A 440 19.93 -6.00 18.93
N LEU A 441 20.96 -5.53 18.23
CA LEU A 441 21.66 -6.34 17.22
C LEU A 441 22.38 -7.58 17.81
N LYS A 442 22.43 -7.74 19.14
CA LYS A 442 22.99 -8.92 19.82
C LYS A 442 21.93 -9.93 20.30
N GLY A 443 20.70 -9.49 20.56
CA GLY A 443 19.76 -10.27 21.38
C GLY A 443 18.41 -9.60 21.56
N LEU A 444 17.47 -10.38 22.08
CA LEU A 444 16.14 -9.97 22.53
C LEU A 444 16.12 -10.07 24.06
N GLY A 445 15.47 -9.13 24.75
CA GLY A 445 15.33 -9.12 26.21
C GLY A 445 13.88 -8.92 26.62
N ILE A 446 13.38 -9.81 27.49
CA ILE A 446 12.05 -9.70 28.11
C ILE A 446 12.25 -9.70 29.63
N TYR A 447 11.57 -8.82 30.35
CA TYR A 447 11.61 -8.74 31.81
C TYR A 447 10.21 -8.62 32.41
N PHE A 448 9.89 -9.47 33.39
CA PHE A 448 8.63 -9.50 34.13
C PHE A 448 8.89 -9.09 35.59
N PRO A 449 8.64 -7.82 35.99
CA PRO A 449 9.06 -7.33 37.31
C PRO A 449 8.35 -8.05 38.47
N LEU A 450 7.04 -8.30 38.33
CA LEU A 450 6.22 -8.95 39.36
C LEU A 450 6.63 -10.40 39.63
N LEU A 451 7.27 -11.06 38.65
CA LEU A 451 7.80 -12.42 38.78
C LEU A 451 9.29 -12.43 39.17
N GLY A 452 9.99 -11.30 39.06
CA GLY A 452 11.44 -11.23 39.19
C GLY A 452 12.23 -11.96 38.09
N VAL A 453 11.58 -12.31 36.96
CA VAL A 453 12.16 -13.16 35.90
C VAL A 453 12.55 -12.32 34.67
N GLY A 454 13.75 -12.57 34.14
CA GLY A 454 14.23 -12.03 32.87
C GLY A 454 14.63 -13.14 31.89
N TYR A 455 14.18 -13.03 30.64
CA TYR A 455 14.54 -13.92 29.54
C TYR A 455 15.41 -13.18 28.52
N GLN A 456 16.39 -13.88 27.94
CA GLN A 456 17.20 -13.35 26.83
C GLN A 456 17.39 -14.40 25.74
N SER A 457 17.38 -13.98 24.48
CA SER A 457 17.54 -14.86 23.32
C SER A 457 18.39 -14.23 22.21
N LYS A 458 18.90 -15.03 21.29
CA LYS A 458 19.61 -14.54 20.09
C LYS A 458 18.58 -14.11 19.04
N PRO A 459 18.84 -13.06 18.24
CA PRO A 459 17.88 -12.57 17.27
C PRO A 459 17.65 -13.59 16.15
N PRO A 460 16.45 -13.63 15.53
CA PRO A 460 16.13 -14.58 14.47
C PRO A 460 17.06 -14.43 13.26
N LYS A 461 17.68 -15.54 12.84
CA LYS A 461 18.67 -15.60 11.74
C LYS A 461 18.13 -15.15 10.37
N ALA A 462 16.82 -15.22 10.16
CA ALA A 462 16.16 -14.95 8.88
C ALA A 462 15.60 -13.51 8.75
N ALA A 463 15.98 -12.59 9.65
CA ALA A 463 15.48 -11.23 9.63
C ALA A 463 16.00 -10.40 8.43
N PRO A 464 15.18 -9.47 7.90
CA PRO A 464 15.52 -8.63 6.76
C PRO A 464 16.56 -7.56 7.09
N ASP A 465 17.07 -6.87 6.05
CA ASP A 465 18.16 -5.89 6.17
C ASP A 465 17.86 -4.71 7.11
N ASN A 466 16.59 -4.33 7.30
CA ASN A 466 16.20 -3.38 8.35
C ASN A 466 15.96 -4.12 9.68
N ARG A 467 17.06 -4.42 10.38
CA ARG A 467 17.09 -5.44 11.45
C ARG A 467 16.37 -5.04 12.73
N ILE A 468 16.55 -3.79 13.20
CA ILE A 468 16.22 -3.45 14.59
C ILE A 468 14.71 -3.48 14.86
N PHE A 469 13.91 -2.80 14.04
CA PHE A 469 12.44 -2.81 14.17
C PHE A 469 11.83 -4.21 14.00
N TYR A 470 12.42 -5.06 13.14
CA TYR A 470 12.00 -6.45 13.04
C TYR A 470 12.24 -7.21 14.35
N TYR A 471 13.37 -6.98 15.03
CA TYR A 471 13.67 -7.60 16.32
C TYR A 471 12.82 -7.04 17.47
N GLU A 472 12.58 -5.73 17.52
CA GLU A 472 11.70 -5.06 18.50
C GLU A 472 10.27 -5.66 18.43
N ALA A 473 9.70 -5.73 17.23
CA ALA A 473 8.39 -6.33 16.98
C ALA A 473 8.36 -7.83 17.29
N PHE A 474 9.41 -8.57 16.91
CA PHE A 474 9.52 -10.01 17.20
C PHE A 474 9.69 -10.29 18.71
N CYS A 475 10.29 -9.37 19.48
CA CYS A 475 10.42 -9.51 20.93
C CYS A 475 9.06 -9.44 21.64
N ILE A 476 8.16 -8.54 21.23
CA ILE A 476 6.77 -8.52 21.74
C ILE A 476 6.03 -9.80 21.35
N CYS A 477 6.17 -10.26 20.10
CA CYS A 477 5.56 -11.54 19.68
C CYS A 477 6.08 -12.72 20.51
N TRP A 478 7.39 -12.80 20.76
CA TRP A 478 7.97 -13.83 21.63
C TRP A 478 7.40 -13.73 23.05
N CYS A 479 7.32 -12.53 23.63
CA CYS A 479 6.72 -12.30 24.95
C CYS A 479 5.27 -12.79 25.04
N LEU A 480 4.48 -12.67 23.97
CA LEU A 480 3.10 -13.17 23.93
C LEU A 480 3.04 -14.70 23.91
N HIS A 481 3.96 -15.39 23.22
CA HIS A 481 4.01 -16.86 23.18
C HIS A 481 4.45 -17.52 24.50
N GLU A 482 5.03 -16.76 25.44
CA GLU A 482 5.47 -17.25 26.76
C GLU A 482 4.42 -17.04 27.88
N ILE A 483 3.24 -16.48 27.57
CA ILE A 483 2.21 -16.09 28.55
C ILE A 483 0.78 -16.47 28.11
N SER A 484 -0.16 -16.46 29.07
CA SER A 484 -1.56 -16.86 28.87
C SER A 484 -2.56 -16.01 29.67
N ARG A 485 -2.22 -14.75 29.98
CA ARG A 485 -2.97 -13.85 30.88
C ARG A 485 -2.90 -12.39 30.44
N LEU A 486 -3.79 -11.56 31.00
CA LEU A 486 -3.97 -10.14 30.65
C LEU A 486 -2.65 -9.35 30.79
N VAL A 487 -2.18 -8.70 29.72
CA VAL A 487 -0.80 -8.19 29.69
C VAL A 487 -0.64 -6.74 29.23
N THR A 488 0.11 -5.97 30.02
CA THR A 488 0.71 -4.68 29.63
C THR A 488 2.16 -4.91 29.22
N ILE A 489 2.49 -4.65 27.94
CA ILE A 489 3.87 -4.75 27.42
C ILE A 489 4.44 -3.35 27.18
N TRP A 490 5.52 -3.01 27.89
CA TRP A 490 6.28 -1.78 27.69
C TRP A 490 7.37 -1.99 26.65
N THR A 491 7.51 -1.01 25.74
CA THR A 491 8.60 -0.95 24.74
C THR A 491 9.00 0.51 24.53
N ASP A 492 10.25 0.78 24.17
CA ASP A 492 10.72 2.11 23.75
C ASP A 492 10.74 2.30 22.22
N SER A 493 10.37 1.27 21.45
CA SER A 493 10.17 1.38 20.00
C SER A 493 8.81 1.99 19.65
N SER A 494 8.82 3.24 19.17
CA SER A 494 7.62 3.90 18.66
C SER A 494 7.01 3.15 17.46
N ASN A 495 7.84 2.60 16.58
CA ASN A 495 7.38 1.83 15.41
C ASN A 495 6.62 0.56 15.84
N THR A 496 7.10 -0.12 16.89
CA THR A 496 6.47 -1.31 17.44
C THR A 496 5.18 -0.97 18.19
N TYR A 497 5.21 0.07 19.02
CA TYR A 497 4.02 0.65 19.66
C TYR A 497 2.94 1.00 18.63
N ASP A 498 3.29 1.70 17.54
CA ASP A 498 2.35 2.08 16.48
C ASP A 498 1.82 0.85 15.72
N MET A 499 2.66 -0.14 15.42
CA MET A 499 2.26 -1.35 14.71
C MET A 499 1.22 -2.16 15.51
N PHE A 500 1.48 -2.39 16.80
CA PHE A 500 0.58 -3.15 17.67
C PHE A 500 -0.70 -2.38 18.05
N ASN A 501 -0.63 -1.07 18.34
CA ASN A 501 -1.84 -0.31 18.68
C ASN A 501 -2.73 0.01 17.47
N SER A 502 -2.16 0.19 16.27
CA SER A 502 -2.97 0.37 15.04
C SER A 502 -3.48 -0.95 14.45
N LEU A 503 -2.83 -2.08 14.80
CA LEU A 503 -2.92 -3.38 14.13
C LEU A 503 -2.68 -3.31 12.61
N ARG A 504 -1.71 -2.49 12.20
CA ARG A 504 -1.31 -2.31 10.80
C ARG A 504 0.19 -2.52 10.64
N ALA A 505 0.56 -3.60 9.96
CA ALA A 505 1.94 -3.89 9.58
C ALA A 505 2.13 -3.74 8.06
N LEU A 506 3.34 -3.40 7.63
CA LEU A 506 3.78 -3.69 6.25
C LEU A 506 3.91 -5.23 6.09
N PRO A 507 3.76 -5.78 4.87
CA PRO A 507 3.82 -7.22 4.61
C PRO A 507 5.02 -7.95 5.26
N LEU A 508 6.16 -7.26 5.39
CA LEU A 508 7.39 -7.77 6.00
C LEU A 508 7.26 -8.12 7.49
N TYR A 509 6.39 -7.44 8.23
CA TYR A 509 6.16 -7.65 9.66
C TYR A 509 4.77 -8.28 9.93
N ASN A 510 3.94 -8.48 8.89
CA ASN A 510 2.54 -8.87 9.06
C ASN A 510 2.36 -10.25 9.72
N GLU A 511 3.28 -11.19 9.46
CA GLU A 511 3.23 -12.52 10.09
C GLU A 511 3.60 -12.49 11.59
N ILE A 512 4.44 -11.52 12.04
CA ILE A 512 4.70 -11.29 13.47
C ILE A 512 3.39 -10.88 14.16
N LEU A 513 2.70 -9.91 13.56
CA LEU A 513 1.46 -9.35 14.09
C LEU A 513 0.32 -10.38 14.04
N LYS A 514 0.18 -11.14 12.94
CA LYS A 514 -0.79 -12.25 12.82
C LYS A 514 -0.52 -13.36 13.83
N SER A 515 0.73 -13.78 14.03
CA SER A 515 1.08 -14.78 15.04
C SER A 515 0.82 -14.29 16.47
N SER A 516 1.04 -12.99 16.73
CA SER A 516 0.67 -12.36 18.01
C SER A 516 -0.85 -12.40 18.24
N ILE A 517 -1.65 -12.13 17.21
CA ILE A 517 -3.12 -12.15 17.29
C ILE A 517 -3.67 -13.57 17.40
N ASP A 518 -3.06 -14.56 16.73
CA ASP A 518 -3.43 -15.97 16.91
C ASP A 518 -3.32 -16.37 18.39
N VAL A 519 -2.22 -16.00 19.07
CA VAL A 519 -2.07 -16.25 20.51
C VAL A 519 -3.15 -15.55 21.34
N LEU A 520 -3.43 -14.26 21.06
CA LEU A 520 -4.45 -13.50 21.81
C LEU A 520 -5.86 -14.07 21.62
N ILE A 521 -6.19 -14.61 20.44
CA ILE A 521 -7.49 -15.24 20.15
C ILE A 521 -7.56 -16.65 20.73
N ASP A 522 -6.54 -17.48 20.49
CA ASP A 522 -6.54 -18.90 20.87
C ASP A 522 -6.42 -19.11 22.40
N ASN A 523 -6.00 -18.10 23.16
CA ASN A 523 -5.89 -18.12 24.63
C ASN A 523 -6.81 -17.09 25.34
N ASP A 524 -7.64 -16.35 24.59
CA ASP A 524 -8.56 -15.29 25.03
C ASP A 524 -8.03 -14.29 26.10
N PHE A 525 -6.77 -13.87 25.99
CA PHE A 525 -6.23 -12.77 26.80
C PHE A 525 -6.00 -11.51 25.98
N LYS A 526 -6.11 -10.35 26.63
CA LYS A 526 -6.05 -9.04 25.96
C LYS A 526 -4.67 -8.38 26.19
N LEU A 527 -4.28 -7.47 25.29
CA LEU A 527 -2.96 -6.82 25.25
C LEU A 527 -3.09 -5.29 25.18
N ARG A 528 -2.29 -4.58 25.98
CA ARG A 528 -1.93 -3.16 25.75
C ARG A 528 -0.42 -3.03 25.55
N VAL A 529 0.00 -2.37 24.48
CA VAL A 529 1.42 -2.02 24.24
C VAL A 529 1.61 -0.54 24.57
N VAL A 530 2.54 -0.22 25.48
CA VAL A 530 2.75 1.14 25.99
C VAL A 530 4.16 1.64 25.70
N LEU A 531 4.27 2.87 25.18
CA LEU A 531 5.55 3.48 24.85
C LEU A 531 6.26 4.02 26.10
N LEU A 532 7.50 3.59 26.31
CA LEU A 532 8.36 4.01 27.41
C LEU A 532 9.57 4.79 26.87
N PRO A 533 10.06 5.86 27.54
CA PRO A 533 11.36 6.42 27.18
C PRO A 533 12.47 5.42 27.52
N GLY A 534 13.29 5.00 26.54
CA GLY A 534 14.29 3.93 26.69
C GLY A 534 15.25 4.04 27.88
N LYS A 535 15.50 5.27 28.39
CA LYS A 535 16.20 5.51 29.67
C LYS A 535 15.55 4.82 30.89
N LYS A 536 14.32 4.34 30.78
CA LYS A 536 13.59 3.55 31.81
C LYS A 536 13.51 2.06 31.47
N ASN A 537 13.87 1.61 30.26
CA ASN A 537 13.78 0.22 29.82
C ASN A 537 15.04 -0.62 30.22
N VAL A 538 15.72 -0.22 31.30
CA VAL A 538 17.15 -0.54 31.55
C VAL A 538 17.45 -2.03 31.75
N VAL A 539 16.52 -2.80 32.32
CA VAL A 539 16.69 -4.25 32.54
C VAL A 539 16.54 -5.02 31.23
N ALA A 540 15.56 -4.66 30.40
CA ALA A 540 15.37 -5.29 29.08
C ALA A 540 16.53 -4.93 28.13
N ASP A 541 16.99 -3.68 28.13
CA ASP A 541 18.18 -3.23 27.38
C ASP A 541 19.46 -3.98 27.80
N ALA A 542 19.64 -4.19 29.11
CA ALA A 542 20.76 -4.98 29.61
C ALA A 542 20.68 -6.44 29.12
N LEU A 543 19.51 -7.08 29.20
CA LEU A 543 19.28 -8.45 28.73
C LEU A 543 19.48 -8.57 27.20
N SER A 544 18.88 -7.70 26.40
CA SER A 544 19.00 -7.75 24.93
C SER A 544 20.46 -7.58 24.45
N ARG A 545 21.30 -6.90 25.25
CA ARG A 545 22.72 -6.65 24.96
C ARG A 545 23.67 -7.68 25.60
N TRP A 546 23.16 -8.69 26.31
CA TRP A 546 23.91 -9.68 27.10
C TRP A 546 24.78 -9.04 28.20
N LYS A 547 24.27 -7.98 28.83
CA LYS A 547 24.88 -7.24 29.95
C LYS A 547 24.29 -7.72 31.29
N ASN A 548 24.36 -9.03 31.55
CA ASN A 548 23.70 -9.66 32.69
C ASN A 548 24.09 -9.05 34.05
N ALA A 549 25.34 -8.61 34.22
CA ALA A 549 25.78 -7.93 35.44
C ALA A 549 25.03 -6.60 35.68
N ASP A 550 24.79 -5.81 34.63
CA ASP A 550 24.02 -4.57 34.73
C ASP A 550 22.55 -4.87 35.09
N ALA A 551 21.95 -5.91 34.49
CA ALA A 551 20.58 -6.33 34.80
C ALA A 551 20.43 -6.74 36.28
N ILE A 552 21.38 -7.52 36.80
CA ILE A 552 21.42 -7.95 38.21
C ILE A 552 21.69 -6.76 39.15
N ALA A 553 22.48 -5.76 38.74
CA ALA A 553 22.71 -4.55 39.53
C ALA A 553 21.43 -3.72 39.75
N TYR A 554 20.44 -3.82 38.84
CA TYR A 554 19.10 -3.24 39.06
C TYR A 554 18.16 -4.13 39.88
N HIS A 555 18.50 -5.40 40.15
CA HIS A 555 17.68 -6.33 40.93
C HIS A 555 18.52 -7.41 41.65
N PRO A 556 19.17 -7.07 42.79
CA PRO A 556 20.28 -7.84 43.37
C PRO A 556 19.93 -9.21 44.01
N THR A 557 18.72 -9.74 43.80
CA THR A 557 18.24 -11.02 44.32
C THR A 557 18.35 -12.18 43.33
N TRP A 558 18.91 -11.97 42.14
CA TRP A 558 18.90 -12.95 41.04
C TRP A 558 20.02 -13.99 41.11
N THR A 559 19.66 -15.28 41.10
CA THR A 559 20.58 -16.41 40.84
C THR A 559 20.43 -16.94 39.42
N PHE A 560 21.55 -17.17 38.73
CA PHE A 560 21.57 -17.56 37.32
C PHE A 560 21.41 -19.09 37.13
N ILE A 561 20.25 -19.53 36.63
CA ILE A 561 20.01 -20.93 36.25
C ILE A 561 20.17 -21.06 34.73
N MET A 562 21.24 -21.72 34.30
CA MET A 562 21.53 -21.96 32.88
C MET A 562 20.82 -23.23 32.39
N THR A 563 19.50 -23.17 32.18
CA THR A 563 18.73 -24.32 31.69
C THR A 563 19.22 -24.76 30.31
N SER A 564 19.82 -25.95 30.24
CA SER A 564 20.27 -26.59 29.01
C SER A 564 19.11 -26.82 28.05
N GLN A 565 19.43 -26.92 26.75
CA GLN A 565 18.47 -27.09 25.67
C GLN A 565 17.43 -28.20 25.95
N LYS A 566 16.14 -27.84 26.05
CA LYS A 566 15.08 -28.81 25.78
C LYS A 566 15.20 -29.23 24.32
N MET A 567 15.54 -30.50 24.07
CA MET A 567 15.35 -31.07 22.74
C MET A 567 13.85 -31.10 22.44
N ILE A 568 13.47 -30.62 21.27
CA ILE A 568 12.11 -30.78 20.77
C ILE A 568 11.98 -32.22 20.29
N GLU A 569 11.19 -33.04 20.97
CA GLU A 569 10.84 -34.36 20.45
C GLU A 569 10.06 -34.21 19.14
N LEU A 570 10.51 -34.91 18.10
CA LEU A 570 9.80 -34.96 16.83
C LEU A 570 8.48 -35.72 17.01
N SER A 571 7.37 -35.09 16.63
CA SER A 571 6.05 -35.73 16.69
C SER A 571 6.06 -37.07 15.95
N ARG A 572 5.61 -38.13 16.64
CA ARG A 572 5.48 -39.50 16.10
C ARG A 572 4.49 -39.61 14.92
N THR A 573 3.78 -38.54 14.56
CA THR A 573 2.90 -38.46 13.39
C THR A 573 3.60 -38.06 12.08
N SER A 574 4.88 -37.65 12.12
CA SER A 574 5.61 -37.18 10.93
C SER A 574 6.10 -38.32 10.03
N ARG A 575 5.41 -38.57 8.92
CA ARG A 575 5.83 -39.51 7.86
C ARG A 575 6.98 -38.94 7.00
N GLN A 576 8.16 -38.79 7.58
CA GLN A 576 9.40 -38.57 6.81
C GLN A 576 9.81 -39.89 6.13
N PRO A 577 10.18 -39.91 4.83
CA PRO A 577 10.75 -41.10 4.19
C PRO A 577 12.12 -41.42 4.81
N ALA A 578 12.43 -42.70 4.95
CA ALA A 578 13.73 -43.14 5.44
C ALA A 578 14.87 -42.61 4.54
N ARG A 579 15.86 -41.98 5.16
CA ARG A 579 17.08 -41.48 4.49
C ARG A 579 18.28 -42.10 5.19
N GLU A 580 19.20 -42.65 4.41
CA GLU A 580 20.48 -43.13 4.92
C GLU A 580 21.28 -41.97 5.52
N ALA A 581 21.82 -42.17 6.73
CA ALA A 581 22.66 -41.18 7.39
C ALA A 581 24.03 -41.11 6.72
N TRP A 582 24.37 -39.98 6.11
CA TRP A 582 25.71 -39.75 5.59
C TRP A 582 26.71 -39.58 6.74
N THR A 583 27.91 -40.14 6.60
CA THR A 583 29.00 -39.92 7.55
C THR A 583 29.38 -38.44 7.62
N LEU A 584 29.96 -38.01 8.74
CA LEU A 584 30.41 -36.63 8.92
C LEU A 584 31.44 -36.24 7.84
N ASP A 585 32.35 -37.15 7.49
CA ASP A 585 33.34 -36.94 6.43
C ASP A 585 32.70 -36.78 5.06
N ARG A 586 31.66 -37.57 4.73
CA ARG A 586 30.88 -37.39 3.50
C ARG A 586 30.17 -36.04 3.50
N LEU A 587 29.52 -35.66 4.60
CA LEU A 587 28.87 -34.34 4.73
C LEU A 587 29.85 -33.17 4.59
N ILE A 588 31.08 -33.31 5.09
CA ILE A 588 32.16 -32.32 4.93
C ILE A 588 32.66 -32.30 3.48
N HIS A 589 32.90 -33.47 2.86
CA HIS A 589 33.40 -33.62 1.49
C HIS A 589 32.42 -33.05 0.45
N GLU A 590 31.16 -33.48 0.49
CA GLU A 590 30.07 -33.00 -0.38
C GLU A 590 29.88 -31.49 -0.22
N ARG A 591 29.93 -30.97 1.02
CA ARG A 591 29.88 -29.52 1.29
C ARG A 591 31.05 -28.78 0.65
N SER A 592 32.28 -29.29 0.76
CA SER A 592 33.47 -28.67 0.15
C SER A 592 33.39 -28.67 -1.39
N ILE A 593 32.88 -29.74 -2.00
CA ILE A 593 32.61 -29.78 -3.45
C ILE A 593 31.58 -28.71 -3.84
N VAL A 594 30.44 -28.63 -3.14
CA VAL A 594 29.38 -27.65 -3.42
C VAL A 594 29.86 -26.21 -3.22
N LEU A 595 30.66 -25.93 -2.19
CA LEU A 595 31.29 -24.62 -1.98
C LEU A 595 32.23 -24.23 -3.15
N GLY A 596 32.96 -25.19 -3.70
CA GLY A 596 33.80 -24.98 -4.90
C GLY A 596 33.04 -24.51 -6.14
N PHE A 597 31.75 -24.85 -6.26
CA PHE A 597 30.89 -24.41 -7.37
C PHE A 597 30.20 -23.05 -7.12
N ALA A 598 30.32 -22.45 -5.94
CA ALA A 598 29.62 -21.20 -5.60
C ALA A 598 30.14 -19.95 -6.34
N ILE A 599 31.29 -20.03 -7.03
CA ILE A 599 31.95 -18.88 -7.68
C ILE A 599 32.40 -19.23 -9.10
N ASP A 600 32.09 -18.36 -10.06
CA ASP A 600 32.51 -18.52 -11.46
C ASP A 600 34.05 -18.50 -11.62
N PRO A 601 34.66 -19.36 -12.44
CA PRO A 601 36.12 -19.42 -12.63
C PRO A 601 36.79 -18.08 -12.97
N SER A 602 36.13 -17.19 -13.72
CA SER A 602 36.66 -15.85 -14.03
C SER A 602 36.67 -14.92 -12.81
N THR A 603 35.73 -15.11 -11.88
CA THR A 603 35.67 -14.37 -10.61
C THR A 603 36.68 -14.96 -9.62
N SER A 604 36.80 -16.29 -9.56
CA SER A 604 37.84 -16.98 -8.77
C SER A 604 39.26 -16.50 -9.16
N SER A 605 39.60 -16.54 -10.46
CA SER A 605 40.90 -16.05 -10.97
C SER A 605 41.18 -14.58 -10.62
N THR A 606 40.14 -13.73 -10.56
CA THR A 606 40.27 -12.34 -10.12
C THR A 606 40.57 -12.23 -8.63
N TYR A 607 39.95 -13.06 -7.80
CA TYR A 607 40.19 -13.09 -6.34
C TYR A 607 41.53 -13.72 -5.98
N THR A 608 42.01 -14.74 -6.70
CA THR A 608 43.37 -15.27 -6.55
C THR A 608 44.44 -14.19 -6.84
N SER A 609 44.20 -13.32 -7.84
CA SER A 609 45.11 -12.19 -8.11
C SER A 609 45.13 -11.15 -6.97
N ALA A 610 44.00 -10.91 -6.32
CA ALA A 610 43.92 -10.06 -5.13
C ALA A 610 44.63 -10.70 -3.92
N LEU A 611 44.44 -12.01 -3.70
CA LEU A 611 45.13 -12.77 -2.65
C LEU A 611 46.66 -12.73 -2.85
N ASN A 612 47.15 -13.01 -4.06
CA ASN A 612 48.58 -12.99 -4.35
C ASN A 612 49.19 -11.59 -4.12
N SER A 613 48.43 -10.53 -4.39
CA SER A 613 48.83 -9.15 -4.07
C SER A 613 48.98 -8.93 -2.55
N TYR A 614 48.06 -9.49 -1.75
CA TYR A 614 48.08 -9.42 -0.29
C TYR A 614 49.19 -10.25 0.34
N ILE A 615 49.40 -11.49 -0.12
CA ILE A 615 50.52 -12.35 0.32
C ILE A 615 51.86 -11.69 0.02
N THR A 616 52.00 -11.08 -1.16
CA THR A 616 53.23 -10.34 -1.54
C THR A 616 53.44 -9.13 -0.63
N PHE A 617 52.40 -8.33 -0.36
CA PHE A 617 52.46 -7.23 0.61
C PHE A 617 52.89 -7.69 2.00
N CYS A 618 52.29 -8.75 2.54
CA CYS A 618 52.65 -9.26 3.87
C CYS A 618 54.12 -9.70 3.93
N ARG A 619 54.61 -10.40 2.88
CA ARG A 619 56.02 -10.82 2.77
C ARG A 619 57.00 -9.65 2.64
N MET A 620 56.64 -8.58 1.91
CA MET A 620 57.52 -7.39 1.76
C MET A 620 57.64 -6.56 3.04
N HIS A 621 56.71 -6.69 3.99
CA HIS A 621 56.66 -5.91 5.22
C HIS A 621 56.74 -6.75 6.50
N ASN A 622 57.10 -8.05 6.39
CA ASN A 622 57.13 -9.02 7.49
C ASN A 622 55.84 -9.07 8.35
N PHE A 623 54.68 -8.86 7.75
CA PHE A 623 53.39 -9.03 8.42
C PHE A 623 52.92 -10.49 8.38
N SER A 624 52.15 -10.89 9.41
CA SER A 624 51.39 -12.13 9.39
C SER A 624 50.44 -12.17 8.18
N LEU A 625 50.19 -13.36 7.65
CA LEU A 625 49.17 -13.58 6.62
C LEU A 625 47.75 -13.43 7.18
N GLU A 626 47.58 -13.36 8.50
CA GLU A 626 46.29 -13.09 9.13
C GLU A 626 45.75 -11.69 8.76
N PRO A 627 44.55 -11.59 8.19
CA PRO A 627 43.96 -10.33 7.75
C PRO A 627 43.26 -9.58 8.91
N THR A 628 44.06 -8.96 9.77
CA THR A 628 43.59 -8.10 10.87
C THR A 628 43.03 -6.75 10.34
N PRO A 629 42.28 -5.98 11.16
CA PRO A 629 41.86 -4.61 10.80
C PRO A 629 43.03 -3.70 10.43
N GLU A 630 44.19 -3.88 11.07
CA GLU A 630 45.37 -3.05 10.86
C GLU A 630 46.10 -3.45 9.58
N THR A 631 46.41 -4.75 9.40
CA THR A 631 47.06 -5.28 8.19
C THR A 631 46.27 -4.94 6.92
N LEU A 632 44.94 -5.10 6.96
CA LEU A 632 44.05 -4.71 5.86
C LEU A 632 44.03 -3.20 5.62
N SER A 633 44.17 -2.38 6.67
CA SER A 633 44.22 -0.92 6.52
C SER A 633 45.55 -0.45 5.91
N PHE A 634 46.69 -1.03 6.30
CA PHE A 634 47.99 -0.74 5.70
C PHE A 634 48.03 -1.19 4.24
N PHE A 635 47.53 -2.39 3.93
CA PHE A 635 47.34 -2.85 2.54
C PHE A 635 46.45 -1.90 1.73
N THR A 636 45.39 -1.35 2.35
CA THR A 636 44.50 -0.38 1.69
C THR A 636 45.23 0.91 1.32
N VAL A 637 46.05 1.45 2.22
CA VAL A 637 46.89 2.63 1.94
C VAL A 637 47.91 2.31 0.85
N TYR A 638 48.68 1.22 1.02
CA TYR A 638 49.73 0.79 0.11
C TYR A 638 49.19 0.61 -1.32
N MET A 639 48.20 -0.25 -1.52
CA MET A 639 47.64 -0.50 -2.86
C MET A 639 47.00 0.75 -3.46
N SER A 640 46.47 1.67 -2.66
CA SER A 640 45.93 2.94 -3.18
C SER A 640 46.99 3.89 -3.75
N HIS A 641 48.29 3.63 -3.56
CA HIS A 641 49.37 4.34 -4.26
C HIS A 641 49.64 3.77 -5.66
N HIS A 642 49.42 2.46 -5.86
CA HIS A 642 49.76 1.74 -7.10
C HIS A 642 48.56 1.51 -8.03
N ILE A 643 47.35 1.35 -7.47
CA ILE A 643 46.10 1.16 -8.20
C ILE A 643 44.99 2.09 -7.66
N LYS A 644 43.88 2.19 -8.38
CA LYS A 644 42.77 3.07 -7.98
C LYS A 644 42.10 2.57 -6.69
N PRO A 645 41.72 3.45 -5.75
CA PRO A 645 41.04 3.06 -4.50
C PRO A 645 39.77 2.19 -4.68
N ASP A 646 39.02 2.35 -5.78
CA ASP A 646 37.86 1.49 -6.10
C ASP A 646 38.26 0.05 -6.51
N SER A 647 39.46 -0.11 -7.07
CA SER A 647 40.05 -1.43 -7.34
C SER A 647 40.56 -2.09 -6.05
N VAL A 648 41.08 -1.30 -5.10
CA VAL A 648 41.48 -1.80 -3.77
C VAL A 648 40.29 -2.37 -3.00
N ASP A 649 39.12 -1.73 -3.05
CA ASP A 649 37.87 -2.23 -2.47
C ASP A 649 37.46 -3.62 -3.03
N SER A 650 37.65 -3.79 -4.35
CA SER A 650 37.45 -5.07 -5.04
C SER A 650 38.47 -6.12 -4.62
N TYR A 651 39.73 -5.72 -4.39
CA TYR A 651 40.79 -6.62 -3.92
C TYR A 651 40.53 -7.09 -2.49
N LEU A 652 40.20 -6.17 -1.56
CA LEU A 652 39.80 -6.50 -0.19
C LEU A 652 38.66 -7.53 -0.16
N SER A 653 37.70 -7.39 -1.08
CA SER A 653 36.56 -8.32 -1.19
C SER A 653 36.97 -9.73 -1.66
N GLY A 654 37.94 -9.82 -2.58
CA GLY A 654 38.52 -11.09 -3.02
C GLY A 654 39.41 -11.76 -1.96
N ILE A 655 40.24 -10.97 -1.26
CA ILE A 655 41.07 -11.43 -0.13
C ILE A 655 40.18 -12.02 0.97
N CYS A 656 39.08 -11.34 1.33
CA CYS A 656 38.12 -11.88 2.29
C CYS A 656 37.60 -13.24 1.84
N ASN A 657 37.13 -13.37 0.60
CA ASN A 657 36.52 -14.61 0.13
C ASN A 657 37.52 -15.78 0.04
N GLN A 658 38.80 -15.54 -0.25
CA GLN A 658 39.82 -16.60 -0.31
C GLN A 658 40.37 -16.99 1.07
N LEU A 659 40.32 -16.09 2.06
CA LEU A 659 40.87 -16.31 3.40
C LEU A 659 39.82 -16.70 4.45
N GLU A 660 38.52 -16.56 4.16
CA GLU A 660 37.43 -16.78 5.14
C GLU A 660 37.42 -18.19 5.75
N ASP A 661 37.71 -19.23 4.98
CA ASP A 661 37.78 -20.62 5.50
C ASP A 661 38.96 -20.86 6.46
N HIS A 662 40.00 -20.01 6.39
CA HIS A 662 41.20 -20.09 7.23
C HIS A 662 41.20 -19.06 8.37
N PHE A 663 40.55 -17.91 8.16
CA PHE A 663 40.47 -16.78 9.08
C PHE A 663 39.02 -16.25 9.11
N PRO A 664 38.10 -16.89 9.87
CA PRO A 664 36.66 -16.61 9.80
C PRO A 664 36.27 -15.15 10.09
N ASP A 665 37.06 -14.43 10.89
CA ASP A 665 36.84 -13.02 11.20
C ASP A 665 37.24 -12.05 10.06
N VAL A 666 37.80 -12.52 8.94
CA VAL A 666 38.31 -11.64 7.85
C VAL A 666 37.26 -10.63 7.33
N ARG A 667 35.99 -11.04 7.18
CA ARG A 667 34.93 -10.13 6.72
C ARG A 667 34.61 -9.05 7.75
N LYS A 668 34.62 -9.40 9.04
CA LYS A 668 34.46 -8.48 10.18
C LYS A 668 35.65 -7.51 10.26
N ASN A 669 36.86 -7.99 9.97
CA ASN A 669 38.08 -7.18 9.93
C ASN A 669 38.08 -6.18 8.75
N ARG A 670 37.69 -6.61 7.53
CA ARG A 670 37.45 -5.69 6.39
C ARG A 670 36.37 -4.66 6.70
N ASN A 671 35.29 -5.07 7.36
CA ASN A 671 34.16 -4.20 7.69
C ASN A 671 34.40 -3.36 8.97
N SER A 672 35.61 -3.41 9.54
CA SER A 672 35.98 -2.61 10.71
C SER A 672 35.94 -1.11 10.41
N ARG A 673 35.71 -0.31 11.45
CA ARG A 673 35.69 1.17 11.37
C ARG A 673 37.03 1.74 10.89
N LEU A 674 38.14 1.03 11.11
CA LEU A 674 39.48 1.40 10.66
C LEU A 674 39.59 1.25 9.13
N VAL A 675 39.47 0.03 8.61
CA VAL A 675 39.57 -0.25 7.17
C VAL A 675 38.57 0.59 6.35
N ALA A 676 37.33 0.71 6.82
CA ALA A 676 36.30 1.51 6.16
C ALA A 676 36.65 3.01 6.10
N LYS A 677 37.19 3.61 7.19
CA LYS A 677 37.67 4.99 7.19
C LYS A 677 38.89 5.17 6.28
N THR A 678 39.85 4.26 6.35
CA THR A 678 41.08 4.29 5.55
C THR A 678 40.76 4.25 4.05
N LEU A 679 39.89 3.33 3.63
CA LEU A 679 39.42 3.25 2.24
C LEU A 679 38.67 4.52 1.79
N ALA A 680 37.83 5.10 2.66
CA ALA A 680 37.16 6.37 2.37
C ALA A 680 38.16 7.55 2.26
N GLY A 681 39.21 7.57 3.08
CA GLY A 681 40.32 8.52 3.01
C GLY A 681 41.07 8.39 1.68
N CYS A 682 41.47 7.18 1.30
CA CYS A 682 42.10 6.89 0.01
C CYS A 682 41.22 7.29 -1.19
N LYS A 683 39.91 7.01 -1.14
CA LYS A 683 38.93 7.43 -2.15
C LYS A 683 38.76 8.95 -2.26
N ARG A 684 38.97 9.71 -1.17
CA ARG A 684 38.99 11.19 -1.21
C ARG A 684 40.32 11.74 -1.73
N MET A 685 41.46 11.22 -1.23
CA MET A 685 42.81 11.74 -1.50
C MET A 685 43.35 11.34 -2.88
N ARG A 686 43.00 10.16 -3.38
CA ARG A 686 43.50 9.59 -4.65
C ARG A 686 42.36 9.21 -5.63
N GLY A 687 41.16 9.75 -5.41
CA GLY A 687 39.96 9.49 -6.20
C GLY A 687 39.96 10.17 -7.57
N THR A 688 40.44 9.48 -8.60
CA THR A 688 40.30 9.99 -9.99
C THR A 688 38.83 9.90 -10.45
N ALA A 689 38.27 10.99 -10.97
CA ALA A 689 36.92 11.00 -11.54
C ALA A 689 36.71 9.85 -12.56
N THR A 690 35.57 9.16 -12.46
CA THR A 690 35.30 7.97 -13.28
C THR A 690 35.14 8.35 -14.76
N LYS A 691 36.19 8.19 -15.56
CA LYS A 691 36.16 8.31 -17.04
C LYS A 691 35.33 7.15 -17.65
N ARG A 692 34.00 7.20 -17.48
CA ARG A 692 33.03 6.24 -18.01
C ARG A 692 33.04 6.26 -19.53
N LYS A 693 32.90 5.09 -20.16
CA LYS A 693 32.81 4.97 -21.62
C LYS A 693 31.52 5.62 -22.15
N GLN A 694 31.58 6.24 -23.33
CA GLN A 694 30.43 6.77 -24.07
C GLN A 694 29.48 5.62 -24.46
N PRO A 695 28.15 5.83 -24.54
CA PRO A 695 27.24 4.86 -25.16
C PRO A 695 27.51 4.77 -26.68
N LEU A 696 27.10 3.67 -27.31
CA LEU A 696 26.94 3.62 -28.76
C LEU A 696 25.62 4.29 -29.15
N SER A 697 25.59 5.00 -30.27
CA SER A 697 24.36 5.56 -30.85
C SER A 697 23.86 4.74 -32.03
N THR A 698 22.60 4.94 -32.44
CA THR A 698 22.04 4.35 -33.67
C THR A 698 22.83 4.76 -34.91
N HIS A 699 23.27 6.01 -34.99
CA HIS A 699 24.13 6.49 -36.08
C HIS A 699 25.45 5.69 -36.17
N ASN A 700 26.06 5.33 -35.03
CA ASN A 700 27.27 4.49 -35.03
C ASN A 700 27.02 3.07 -35.56
N LEU A 701 25.82 2.52 -35.35
CA LEU A 701 25.41 1.23 -35.91
C LEU A 701 25.24 1.34 -37.43
N VAL A 702 24.60 2.42 -37.91
CA VAL A 702 24.45 2.72 -39.35
C VAL A 702 25.81 2.83 -40.03
N THR A 703 26.78 3.54 -39.44
CA THR A 703 28.16 3.63 -39.98
C THR A 703 28.79 2.25 -40.22
N VAL A 704 28.59 1.29 -39.30
CA VAL A 704 29.15 -0.07 -39.40
C VAL A 704 28.36 -0.92 -40.41
N VAL A 705 27.03 -0.79 -40.45
CA VAL A 705 26.17 -1.47 -41.43
C VAL A 705 26.49 -1.02 -42.86
N ASP A 706 26.66 0.28 -43.09
CA ASP A 706 26.95 0.82 -44.42
C ASP A 706 28.39 0.52 -44.86
N TRP A 707 29.35 0.52 -43.93
CA TRP A 707 30.70 0.00 -44.16
C TRP A 707 30.69 -1.49 -44.56
N LEU A 708 29.80 -2.30 -43.98
CA LEU A 708 29.66 -3.71 -44.39
C LEU A 708 29.03 -3.80 -45.80
N LYS A 709 27.96 -3.05 -46.09
CA LYS A 709 27.34 -2.99 -47.44
C LYS A 709 28.37 -2.64 -48.52
N ASP A 710 29.20 -1.62 -48.29
CA ASP A 710 30.28 -1.21 -49.18
C ASP A 710 31.27 -2.35 -49.46
N ARG A 711 31.69 -3.09 -48.43
CA ARG A 711 32.57 -4.26 -48.61
C ARG A 711 31.92 -5.42 -49.34
N ILE A 712 30.62 -5.62 -49.16
CA ILE A 712 29.83 -6.62 -49.90
C ILE A 712 29.76 -6.23 -51.38
N ALA A 713 29.40 -4.98 -51.67
CA ALA A 713 29.33 -4.43 -53.04
C ALA A 713 30.68 -4.47 -53.76
N ARG A 714 31.79 -4.29 -53.04
CA ARG A 714 33.16 -4.41 -53.56
C ARG A 714 33.72 -5.84 -53.56
N GLY A 715 32.95 -6.85 -53.17
CA GLY A 715 33.37 -8.26 -53.17
C GLY A 715 34.45 -8.63 -52.15
N VAL A 716 34.75 -7.75 -51.19
CA VAL A 716 35.87 -7.89 -50.21
C VAL A 716 35.40 -8.12 -48.77
N ALA A 717 34.12 -8.44 -48.57
CA ALA A 717 33.57 -8.80 -47.26
C ALA A 717 34.01 -10.22 -46.85
N ALA A 718 34.98 -10.31 -45.94
CA ALA A 718 35.41 -11.58 -45.33
C ALA A 718 34.30 -12.20 -44.46
N HIS A 719 34.40 -13.51 -44.17
CA HIS A 719 33.51 -14.14 -43.18
C HIS A 719 33.50 -13.35 -41.87
N ASP A 720 34.67 -12.94 -41.37
CA ASP A 720 34.79 -12.12 -40.17
C ASP A 720 34.06 -10.75 -40.25
N ASP A 721 33.80 -10.21 -41.45
CA ASP A 721 33.14 -8.92 -41.66
C ASP A 721 31.60 -9.08 -41.68
N TYR A 722 31.10 -10.13 -42.34
CA TYR A 722 29.74 -10.67 -42.14
C TYR A 722 29.51 -11.21 -40.75
N LEU A 723 30.61 -11.48 -40.05
CA LEU A 723 30.69 -11.40 -38.61
C LEU A 723 30.54 -9.91 -38.24
N PHE A 724 31.49 -8.96 -38.10
CA PHE A 724 31.40 -7.67 -37.32
C PHE A 724 30.09 -7.15 -36.64
N THR A 725 28.95 -7.23 -37.31
CA THR A 725 27.81 -6.32 -37.20
C THR A 725 26.61 -6.84 -36.38
N THR A 726 26.38 -8.15 -36.16
CA THR A 726 25.23 -8.69 -35.39
C THR A 726 25.61 -9.07 -33.99
N GLN A 727 26.87 -9.24 -33.62
CA GLN A 727 27.23 -9.16 -32.21
C GLN A 727 27.28 -7.70 -31.77
N LEU A 728 27.55 -6.75 -32.69
CA LEU A 728 27.30 -5.34 -32.45
C LEU A 728 25.79 -5.06 -32.30
N LEU A 729 24.94 -5.47 -33.26
CA LEU A 729 23.49 -5.23 -33.24
C LEU A 729 22.77 -6.07 -32.16
N THR A 730 23.06 -7.36 -31.99
CA THR A 730 22.55 -8.21 -30.89
C THR A 730 23.04 -7.70 -29.54
N GLY A 731 24.32 -7.35 -29.43
CA GLY A 731 24.87 -6.75 -28.21
C GLY A 731 24.15 -5.47 -27.81
N PHE A 732 23.80 -4.65 -28.80
CA PHE A 732 23.03 -3.42 -28.62
C PHE A 732 21.55 -3.69 -28.29
N TYR A 733 20.82 -4.42 -29.14
CA TYR A 733 19.37 -4.61 -29.03
C TYR A 733 18.96 -5.61 -27.93
N ALA A 734 19.72 -6.68 -27.70
CA ALA A 734 19.48 -7.63 -26.60
C ALA A 734 20.21 -7.27 -25.29
N LEU A 735 20.86 -6.10 -25.24
CA LEU A 735 21.54 -5.52 -24.06
C LEU A 735 22.62 -6.43 -23.44
N LEU A 736 23.30 -7.21 -24.29
CA LEU A 736 24.27 -8.21 -23.86
C LEU A 736 25.61 -7.57 -23.50
N ARG A 737 26.35 -8.24 -22.62
CA ARG A 737 27.78 -7.98 -22.39
C ARG A 737 28.61 -8.75 -23.41
N LEU A 738 29.86 -8.33 -23.62
CA LEU A 738 30.79 -9.00 -24.55
C LEU A 738 30.89 -10.51 -24.24
N GLY A 739 31.18 -10.89 -22.99
CA GLY A 739 31.21 -12.30 -22.55
C GLY A 739 29.85 -13.02 -22.45
N GLU A 740 28.76 -12.42 -22.93
CA GLU A 740 27.45 -13.08 -23.15
C GLU A 740 27.22 -13.34 -24.66
N LEU A 741 28.08 -12.81 -25.53
CA LEU A 741 28.08 -12.99 -26.98
C LEU A 741 29.18 -13.96 -27.47
N THR A 742 30.23 -14.18 -26.67
CA THR A 742 31.54 -14.67 -27.15
C THR A 742 32.25 -15.67 -26.25
N TYR A 743 33.18 -16.46 -26.81
CA TYR A 743 33.93 -17.47 -26.05
C TYR A 743 35.32 -17.00 -25.58
N PRO A 744 35.79 -17.35 -24.36
CA PRO A 744 37.10 -16.92 -23.87
C PRO A 744 38.30 -17.57 -24.57
N ASP A 745 39.27 -16.75 -24.99
CA ASP A 745 40.55 -17.23 -25.55
C ASP A 745 41.28 -18.17 -24.58
N LYS A 746 41.32 -17.82 -23.28
CA LYS A 746 41.96 -18.61 -22.21
C LYS A 746 41.17 -19.89 -21.93
N VAL A 747 41.77 -21.05 -22.19
CA VAL A 747 41.14 -22.38 -22.03
C VAL A 747 40.56 -22.60 -20.63
N ALA A 748 41.26 -22.21 -19.56
CA ALA A 748 40.80 -22.36 -18.18
C ALA A 748 39.55 -21.51 -17.80
N LEU A 749 39.08 -20.62 -18.68
CA LEU A 749 37.85 -19.85 -18.51
C LEU A 749 36.70 -20.32 -19.42
N ARG A 750 36.93 -21.32 -20.26
CA ARG A 750 35.92 -21.86 -21.20
C ARG A 750 34.94 -22.76 -20.46
N ASN A 751 33.65 -22.44 -20.54
CA ASN A 751 32.58 -23.24 -19.96
C ASN A 751 31.53 -23.57 -21.03
N PRO A 752 31.47 -24.83 -21.54
CA PRO A 752 30.50 -25.23 -22.56
C PRO A 752 29.03 -25.01 -22.16
N ARG A 753 28.71 -25.07 -20.85
CA ARG A 753 27.34 -24.84 -20.34
C ARG A 753 26.90 -23.38 -20.43
N LYS A 754 27.77 -22.45 -20.86
CA LYS A 754 27.44 -21.03 -21.10
C LYS A 754 27.46 -20.65 -22.59
N VAL A 755 27.68 -21.61 -23.49
CA VAL A 755 27.71 -21.39 -24.94
C VAL A 755 26.29 -21.48 -25.50
N SER A 756 25.81 -20.37 -26.06
CA SER A 756 24.54 -20.32 -26.80
C SER A 756 24.60 -21.27 -28.00
N GLN A 757 23.80 -22.33 -27.98
CA GLN A 757 23.86 -23.39 -28.98
C GLN A 757 23.17 -22.98 -30.29
N ARG A 758 23.79 -23.29 -31.44
CA ARG A 758 23.22 -22.98 -32.77
C ARG A 758 21.82 -23.58 -32.98
N ILE A 759 21.55 -24.75 -32.40
CA ILE A 759 20.23 -25.41 -32.44
C ILE A 759 19.13 -24.65 -31.69
N SER A 760 19.46 -23.67 -30.85
CA SER A 760 18.47 -22.83 -30.16
C SER A 760 17.99 -21.64 -31.01
N VAL A 761 18.59 -21.40 -32.17
CA VAL A 761 18.22 -20.28 -33.04
C VAL A 761 16.89 -20.58 -33.75
N SER A 762 15.88 -19.77 -33.44
CA SER A 762 14.58 -19.76 -34.09
C SER A 762 14.41 -18.50 -34.94
N TRP A 763 13.81 -18.64 -36.11
CA TRP A 763 13.54 -17.53 -37.04
C TRP A 763 12.05 -17.19 -37.02
N ARG A 764 11.73 -15.90 -37.19
CA ARG A 764 10.37 -15.36 -37.33
C ARG A 764 10.35 -14.28 -38.40
N GLU A 765 9.19 -13.92 -38.92
CA GLU A 765 9.04 -12.90 -39.96
C GLU A 765 9.67 -11.56 -39.54
N THR A 766 9.47 -11.18 -38.27
CA THR A 766 9.98 -9.93 -37.67
C THR A 766 11.38 -10.03 -37.06
N GLY A 767 12.04 -11.19 -37.01
CA GLY A 767 13.28 -11.33 -36.25
C GLY A 767 13.85 -12.74 -36.10
N TYR A 768 14.77 -12.89 -35.15
CA TYR A 768 15.32 -14.17 -34.70
C TYR A 768 15.43 -14.19 -33.18
N GLY A 769 15.42 -15.38 -32.59
CA GLY A 769 15.63 -15.56 -31.17
C GLY A 769 16.49 -16.78 -30.87
N TYR A 770 17.18 -16.77 -29.74
CA TYR A 770 18.01 -17.90 -29.31
C TYR A 770 18.07 -18.01 -27.79
N PHE A 771 18.45 -19.17 -27.29
CA PHE A 771 18.54 -19.43 -25.85
C PHE A 771 19.95 -19.11 -25.34
N LEU A 772 20.04 -18.18 -24.39
CA LEU A 772 21.26 -17.88 -23.63
C LEU A 772 21.28 -18.77 -22.38
N PRO A 773 22.14 -19.81 -22.28
CA PRO A 773 22.02 -20.84 -21.23
C PRO A 773 22.45 -20.43 -19.82
N GLY A 774 22.91 -19.19 -19.62
CA GLY A 774 23.23 -18.65 -18.30
C GLY A 774 23.98 -17.32 -18.37
N HIS A 775 23.73 -16.43 -17.41
CA HIS A 775 24.40 -15.13 -17.27
C HIS A 775 24.67 -14.79 -15.80
N LYS A 776 25.40 -13.71 -15.51
CA LYS A 776 25.84 -13.35 -14.14
C LYS A 776 24.70 -12.98 -13.15
N ALA A 777 23.44 -13.03 -13.57
CA ALA A 777 22.28 -12.87 -12.69
C ALA A 777 21.25 -14.02 -12.84
N ASP A 778 21.63 -15.12 -13.49
CA ASP A 778 20.88 -16.38 -13.49
C ASP A 778 21.43 -17.27 -12.37
N ALA A 779 20.71 -17.32 -11.25
CA ALA A 779 21.07 -18.12 -10.08
C ALA A 779 20.33 -19.47 -10.02
N PHE A 780 19.41 -19.71 -10.96
CA PHE A 780 18.53 -20.88 -10.99
C PHE A 780 18.80 -21.81 -12.18
N PHE A 781 19.69 -21.40 -13.09
CA PHE A 781 20.06 -22.12 -14.32
C PHE A 781 18.89 -22.29 -15.30
N GLU A 782 17.91 -21.37 -15.24
CA GLU A 782 16.74 -21.35 -16.13
C GLU A 782 17.12 -20.90 -17.55
N GLY A 783 18.26 -20.24 -17.73
CA GLY A 783 18.64 -19.58 -18.97
C GLY A 783 17.65 -18.47 -19.35
N ASN A 784 17.79 -17.90 -20.55
CA ASN A 784 16.88 -16.85 -21.05
C ASN A 784 16.67 -17.03 -22.56
N ALA A 785 15.42 -17.12 -23.01
CA ALA A 785 15.10 -16.94 -24.43
C ALA A 785 15.23 -15.45 -24.79
N LEU A 786 16.15 -15.14 -25.71
CA LEU A 786 16.33 -13.80 -26.26
C LEU A 786 15.57 -13.69 -27.58
N MET A 787 14.81 -12.61 -27.77
CA MET A 787 14.13 -12.28 -29.03
C MET A 787 14.69 -10.96 -29.57
N ILE A 788 15.05 -10.93 -30.86
CA ILE A 788 15.76 -9.83 -31.53
C ILE A 788 15.05 -9.55 -32.85
N GLU A 789 14.54 -8.33 -33.01
CA GLU A 789 13.89 -7.92 -34.26
C GLU A 789 14.92 -7.66 -35.38
N LYS A 790 14.50 -7.83 -36.64
CA LYS A 790 15.36 -8.19 -37.78
C LYS A 790 16.32 -7.09 -38.27
N LEU A 791 17.58 -7.11 -37.82
CA LEU A 791 18.77 -6.46 -38.41
C LEU A 791 20.02 -7.40 -38.25
N THR A 792 21.07 -7.26 -39.09
CA THR A 792 21.84 -8.41 -39.64
C THR A 792 23.39 -8.48 -39.49
N GLY A 793 23.95 -9.70 -39.26
CA GLY A 793 25.32 -10.23 -39.60
C GLY A 793 26.50 -10.16 -38.55
N PRO A 794 26.94 -11.23 -37.77
CA PRO A 794 27.61 -11.43 -36.38
C PRO A 794 28.96 -10.82 -35.72
N ALA A 795 30.06 -11.57 -35.37
CA ALA A 795 31.43 -11.29 -34.74
C ALA A 795 31.84 -11.39 -33.22
N ASP A 796 32.83 -12.24 -32.90
CA ASP A 796 33.46 -12.52 -31.58
C ASP A 796 34.59 -11.52 -31.09
N PRO A 797 35.15 -11.60 -29.85
CA PRO A 797 35.31 -10.44 -28.94
C PRO A 797 36.64 -9.69 -29.01
N SER A 798 37.74 -10.45 -29.10
CA SER A 798 39.12 -9.95 -29.09
C SER A 798 39.37 -9.14 -30.36
N TRP A 799 38.91 -9.69 -31.47
CA TRP A 799 38.76 -9.05 -32.78
C TRP A 799 37.76 -7.87 -32.75
N PHE A 800 36.57 -8.03 -32.15
CA PHE A 800 35.54 -6.98 -32.06
C PHE A 800 36.07 -5.69 -31.40
N ILE A 801 36.79 -5.80 -30.28
CA ILE A 801 37.36 -4.64 -29.59
C ILE A 801 38.49 -3.97 -30.40
N ALA A 802 39.25 -4.73 -31.19
CA ALA A 802 40.26 -4.16 -32.09
C ALA A 802 39.61 -3.40 -33.27
N ARG A 803 38.52 -3.94 -33.84
CA ARG A 803 37.82 -3.33 -34.98
C ARG A 803 36.98 -2.12 -34.57
N LEU A 804 36.33 -2.16 -33.41
CA LEU A 804 35.58 -1.03 -32.84
C LEU A 804 36.48 0.21 -32.64
N ARG A 805 37.76 0.02 -32.29
CA ARG A 805 38.77 1.10 -32.19
C ARG A 805 39.19 1.73 -33.53
N LYS A 806 38.89 1.11 -34.67
CA LYS A 806 39.14 1.72 -36.00
C LYS A 806 38.11 2.79 -36.37
N PHE A 807 36.90 2.72 -35.81
CA PHE A 807 35.80 3.63 -36.12
C PHE A 807 35.49 4.61 -34.98
N PHE A 808 35.76 4.23 -33.73
CA PHE A 808 35.39 5.03 -32.57
C PHE A 808 36.58 5.25 -31.63
N PRO A 809 36.71 6.46 -31.04
CA PRO A 809 37.79 6.76 -30.12
C PRO A 809 37.74 5.86 -28.87
N ASN A 810 38.88 5.78 -28.15
CA ASN A 810 39.06 4.97 -26.95
C ASN A 810 38.03 5.20 -25.81
N SER A 811 37.13 6.18 -25.94
CA SER A 811 35.96 6.38 -25.07
C SER A 811 34.82 5.37 -25.32
N VAL A 812 34.80 4.58 -26.39
CA VAL A 812 33.80 3.52 -26.64
C VAL A 812 34.40 2.12 -26.37
N ALA A 813 33.62 1.16 -25.88
CA ALA A 813 34.05 -0.23 -25.60
C ALA A 813 32.84 -1.20 -25.53
N GLY A 814 33.05 -2.50 -25.26
CA GLY A 814 31.96 -3.48 -25.19
C GLY A 814 30.82 -3.19 -24.17
N GLN A 815 31.09 -2.43 -23.09
CA GLN A 815 30.04 -1.96 -22.16
C GLN A 815 29.16 -0.83 -22.75
N SER A 816 29.59 -0.20 -23.84
CA SER A 816 28.87 0.89 -24.53
C SER A 816 27.61 0.42 -25.26
N MET A 817 27.55 -0.85 -25.67
CA MET A 817 26.36 -1.44 -26.31
C MET A 817 25.18 -1.46 -25.34
N ARG A 818 25.37 -2.10 -24.18
CA ARG A 818 24.39 -2.19 -23.09
C ARG A 818 24.03 -0.82 -22.48
N ALA A 819 24.90 0.18 -22.59
CA ALA A 819 24.57 1.57 -22.24
C ALA A 819 23.71 2.26 -23.31
N GLY A 820 24.06 2.08 -24.59
CA GLY A 820 23.35 2.66 -25.73
C GLY A 820 21.92 2.14 -25.86
N GLY A 821 21.73 0.82 -25.90
CA GLY A 821 20.39 0.22 -26.01
C GLY A 821 19.47 0.58 -24.83
N ALA A 822 20.01 0.66 -23.60
CA ALA A 822 19.24 1.08 -22.43
C ALA A 822 18.79 2.54 -22.52
N THR A 823 19.65 3.42 -23.06
CA THR A 823 19.32 4.83 -23.30
C THR A 823 18.31 4.96 -24.44
N ARG A 824 18.46 4.18 -25.53
CA ARG A 824 17.54 4.17 -26.67
C ARG A 824 16.13 3.70 -26.32
N LEU A 825 16.00 2.73 -25.40
CA LEU A 825 14.70 2.31 -24.87
C LEU A 825 14.05 3.42 -24.02
N ALA A 826 14.82 4.15 -23.22
CA ALA A 826 14.32 5.31 -22.47
C ALA A 826 13.89 6.47 -23.38
N GLU A 827 14.66 6.76 -24.44
CA GLU A 827 14.28 7.70 -25.51
C GLU A 827 12.96 7.34 -26.22
N ALA A 828 12.67 6.04 -26.34
CA ALA A 828 11.42 5.52 -26.89
C ALA A 828 10.25 5.48 -25.89
N GLY A 829 10.43 5.99 -24.67
CA GLY A 829 9.38 6.01 -23.62
C GLY A 829 9.14 4.66 -22.93
N ALA A 830 10.04 3.68 -23.08
CA ALA A 830 9.88 2.37 -22.45
C ALA A 830 9.98 2.48 -20.92
N LEU A 831 9.01 1.91 -20.20
CA LEU A 831 8.91 2.04 -18.74
C LEU A 831 10.13 1.44 -18.02
N PRO A 832 10.56 2.00 -16.87
CA PRO A 832 11.74 1.56 -16.11
C PRO A 832 11.86 0.04 -15.92
N HIS A 833 10.77 -0.62 -15.52
CA HIS A 833 10.75 -2.07 -15.29
C HIS A 833 10.91 -2.90 -16.57
N VAL A 834 10.52 -2.36 -17.73
CA VAL A 834 10.70 -3.01 -19.03
C VAL A 834 12.17 -2.99 -19.44
N ILE A 835 12.86 -1.86 -19.26
CA ILE A 835 14.30 -1.73 -19.52
C ILE A 835 15.09 -2.65 -18.56
N GLN A 836 14.73 -2.64 -17.27
CA GLN A 836 15.31 -3.52 -16.24
C GLN A 836 15.16 -5.01 -16.60
N ALA A 837 13.95 -5.42 -17.01
CA ALA A 837 13.64 -6.79 -17.39
C ALA A 837 14.33 -7.22 -18.71
N ALA A 838 14.35 -6.35 -19.72
CA ALA A 838 14.96 -6.61 -21.01
C ALA A 838 16.48 -6.81 -20.89
N GLY A 839 17.16 -5.95 -20.12
CA GLY A 839 18.60 -6.07 -19.90
C GLY A 839 19.01 -7.00 -18.78
N ARG A 840 18.07 -7.72 -18.14
CA ARG A 840 18.36 -8.75 -17.12
C ARG A 840 19.17 -8.16 -15.94
N TRP A 841 18.66 -7.07 -15.36
CA TRP A 841 19.21 -6.45 -14.15
C TRP A 841 18.36 -6.82 -12.92
N ALA A 842 18.99 -7.35 -11.87
CA ALA A 842 18.33 -7.72 -10.61
C ALA A 842 18.03 -6.53 -9.67
N SER A 843 18.32 -5.29 -10.09
CA SER A 843 18.16 -4.07 -9.30
C SER A 843 18.16 -2.83 -10.20
N ASP A 844 17.94 -1.64 -9.63
CA ASP A 844 17.96 -0.35 -10.34
C ASP A 844 19.34 0.08 -10.90
N THR A 845 20.35 -0.79 -10.82
CA THR A 845 21.69 -0.55 -11.38
C THR A 845 21.70 -0.22 -12.89
N PHE A 846 20.62 -0.51 -13.63
CA PHE A 846 20.44 -0.08 -15.02
C PHE A 846 20.34 1.45 -15.17
N GLN A 847 19.83 2.17 -14.16
CA GLN A 847 19.70 3.64 -14.18
C GLN A 847 21.08 4.34 -14.33
N ILE A 848 22.17 3.68 -13.91
CA ILE A 848 23.56 4.16 -14.03
C ILE A 848 24.07 4.14 -15.49
N TYR A 849 23.40 3.36 -16.36
CA TYR A 849 23.72 3.20 -17.77
C TYR A 849 23.00 4.23 -18.66
N ILE A 850 21.78 4.64 -18.31
CA ILE A 850 21.03 5.74 -18.96
C ILE A 850 21.65 7.07 -18.54
N ARG A 851 22.07 7.95 -19.48
CA ARG A 851 22.83 9.16 -19.11
C ARG A 851 22.42 10.43 -19.85
N LYS A 852 22.24 11.49 -19.04
CA LYS A 852 22.27 12.91 -19.42
C LYS A 852 21.29 13.35 -20.52
N ASN A 853 20.01 13.44 -20.18
CA ASN A 853 19.22 14.65 -20.45
C ASN A 853 18.03 14.72 -19.47
N PRO A 854 17.70 15.87 -18.84
CA PRO A 854 16.44 16.02 -18.10
C PRO A 854 15.20 15.62 -18.92
N ILE A 855 15.20 15.89 -20.23
CA ILE A 855 14.12 15.53 -21.16
C ILE A 855 13.91 13.99 -21.23
N LEU A 856 14.97 13.19 -21.06
CA LEU A 856 14.86 11.72 -21.06
C LEU A 856 14.34 11.16 -19.73
N LEU A 857 14.57 11.87 -18.62
CA LEU A 857 13.89 11.57 -17.36
C LEU A 857 12.40 11.94 -17.43
N GLN A 858 12.05 13.00 -18.15
CA GLN A 858 10.66 13.37 -18.43
C GLN A 858 9.93 12.27 -19.21
N GLY A 859 10.55 11.71 -20.27
CA GLY A 859 10.01 10.54 -20.99
C GLY A 859 9.78 9.31 -20.10
N LEU A 860 10.73 9.01 -19.20
CA LEU A 860 10.63 7.91 -18.22
C LEU A 860 9.55 8.12 -17.13
N ILE A 861 9.24 9.37 -16.79
CA ILE A 861 8.22 9.73 -15.79
C ILE A 861 6.81 9.72 -16.41
N TYR A 862 6.65 10.24 -17.63
CA TYR A 862 5.35 10.44 -18.27
C TYR A 862 4.98 9.37 -19.32
N GLY A 863 5.87 8.42 -19.62
CA GLY A 863 5.59 7.28 -20.49
C GLY A 863 5.36 7.66 -21.96
N ARG A 864 6.03 8.72 -22.45
CA ARG A 864 5.96 9.20 -23.84
C ARG A 864 7.36 9.18 -24.49
N PRO A 865 7.47 8.95 -25.80
CA PRO A 865 8.73 9.10 -26.53
C PRO A 865 9.27 10.53 -26.42
N ALA A 866 10.60 10.68 -26.50
CA ALA A 866 11.24 12.00 -26.49
C ALA A 866 11.18 12.74 -27.84
N PHE A 867 10.83 12.03 -28.92
CA PHE A 867 10.70 12.54 -30.29
C PHE A 867 9.62 11.73 -31.03
N ASP A 868 8.92 12.37 -31.98
CA ASP A 868 7.89 11.70 -32.78
C ASP A 868 8.49 10.63 -33.71
N GLY A 869 8.07 9.39 -33.49
CA GLY A 869 8.50 8.23 -34.26
C GLY A 869 7.72 6.98 -33.83
N PRO A 870 7.66 5.94 -34.67
CA PRO A 870 6.81 4.78 -34.42
C PRO A 870 7.25 4.01 -33.15
N PRO A 871 6.31 3.58 -32.29
CA PRO A 871 6.63 2.95 -31.02
C PRO A 871 7.15 1.52 -31.22
N LEU A 872 8.43 1.30 -30.92
CA LEU A 872 9.02 -0.04 -30.85
C LEU A 872 8.45 -0.81 -29.65
N ARG A 873 7.94 -2.03 -29.90
CA ARG A 873 7.50 -2.93 -28.83
C ARG A 873 8.73 -3.58 -28.20
N ALA A 874 8.78 -3.62 -26.87
CA ALA A 874 9.79 -4.43 -26.17
C ALA A 874 9.51 -5.93 -26.42
N PRO A 875 10.55 -6.77 -26.55
CA PRO A 875 10.37 -8.21 -26.77
C PRO A 875 9.60 -8.83 -25.59
N ALA A 876 8.52 -9.54 -25.91
CA ALA A 876 7.70 -10.21 -24.91
C ALA A 876 8.49 -11.34 -24.23
N ARG A 877 8.45 -11.39 -22.90
CA ARG A 877 8.79 -12.62 -22.17
C ARG A 877 7.65 -13.62 -22.34
N ILE A 878 8.02 -14.85 -22.68
CA ILE A 878 7.25 -16.07 -22.41
C ILE A 878 7.89 -16.66 -21.16
#